data_AF-A0A954NF94-F1
#
_entry.id   AF-A0A954NF94-F1
#
_cell.length_a   1.000
_cell.length_b   1.000
_cell.length_c   1.000
_cell.angle_alpha   90.00
_cell.angle_beta   90.00
_cell.angle_gamma   90.00
#
_symmetry.space_group_name_H-M   'P 1'
#
loop_
_entity.id
_entity.type
_entity.pdbx_description
1 polymer ?
#
loop_
_entity_poly.entity_id
_entity_poly.type
_entity_poly.pdbx_seq_one_letter_code
_entity_poly.pdbx_strand_id
1 'polypeptide(L)'
;MMSAVVPDTIRSAISRLESTLKTELGEDASSFDVNGSVAELLVQVLGAFEAARLKWEADREELKLRLHETELALRELSESLDEWKARSRSQKKSERWLQRVKVRLENQLTDANQRLEIAQEQFRLIANHIDHMEAVTQVRKGYLPRLGAALISPYTSRKYPLRKVKKQLNNTHPSLANWTEPVNPSFTVLGRSDCESLLTNSHDPVLTLNRLVDHGVMRVEDVGFITDRMMRNRDEAFPALVEKFTDINDERAQALVWIHVTDYRGEAVDSSEVKHGYLLLRKSEIRLSSMDYSCLIKLAVKSGDIELVELILDDLGELAGKLPPICKIGILRLVTRRQADYRSWRERLGITPIEEVKIYELDFLNGVLPAMTHGDAIDRLCRVVPPEVSDEITRDIKDCFERRPSQCGWMDCRGNASLRQSLMDSIRQKLADRTPYSLIRLGDGESYAWTGEISAERVRFREMAWWGTTLPSELRHRIASEMFDAIREADVLGVPSIFRIARDIMGSRKSLYEEPSRRELVTVLHGAFELPGEERRFTEERIHQLCFDLEGIEQLIPAARRVVVVSSIKEELIQGALRERLADQPLITIPIPTHARTAGGELFESSDQPLPFVYDQVLDQIRTQVSPGSLVLVAGGSIGKIFCGEARHAGGVALDVGAMADYWLGAKTRSIADMI
;
A
#
# COMPACT_ATOMS: atom_id res chain seq x y z
N MET A 1 20.05 19.95 -43.45
CA MET A 1 20.81 21.06 -42.83
C MET A 1 20.31 21.27 -41.40
N MET A 2 20.81 20.47 -40.45
CA MET A 2 20.84 20.76 -39.02
C MET A 2 21.93 19.85 -38.45
N SER A 3 23.19 20.30 -38.53
CA SER A 3 24.29 19.65 -37.83
C SER A 3 24.16 20.01 -36.35
N ALA A 4 23.78 19.03 -35.52
CA ALA A 4 23.74 19.18 -34.07
C ALA A 4 25.13 19.57 -33.56
N VAL A 5 25.21 20.70 -32.87
CA VAL A 5 26.42 21.13 -32.18
C VAL A 5 26.52 20.31 -30.90
N VAL A 6 27.30 19.24 -30.93
CA VAL A 6 27.81 18.62 -29.70
C VAL A 6 28.52 19.72 -28.90
N PRO A 7 28.18 19.98 -27.63
CA PRO A 7 28.86 20.98 -26.81
C PRO A 7 30.38 20.78 -26.88
N ASP A 8 31.13 21.86 -27.10
CA ASP A 8 32.58 21.80 -27.32
C ASP A 8 33.32 21.10 -26.18
N THR A 9 32.77 21.13 -24.97
CA THR A 9 33.25 20.36 -23.80
C THR A 9 33.19 18.85 -24.01
N ILE A 10 32.13 18.31 -24.63
CA ILE A 10 31.98 16.88 -24.90
C ILE A 10 32.89 16.47 -26.07
N ARG A 11 32.94 17.28 -27.13
CA ARG A 11 33.89 17.07 -28.24
C ARG A 11 35.34 17.08 -27.75
N SER A 12 35.65 17.99 -26.84
CA SER A 12 36.97 18.09 -26.22
C SER A 12 37.27 16.90 -25.31
N ALA A 13 36.31 16.42 -24.51
CA ALA A 13 36.46 15.23 -23.69
C ALA A 13 36.68 13.95 -24.54
N ILE A 14 35.91 13.78 -25.62
CA ILE A 14 36.08 12.64 -26.55
C ILE A 14 37.44 12.69 -27.24
N SER A 15 37.83 13.83 -27.82
CA SER A 15 39.16 13.98 -28.45
C SER A 15 40.31 13.77 -27.47
N ARG A 16 40.18 14.18 -26.21
CA ARG A 16 41.19 13.94 -25.17
C ARG A 16 41.28 12.47 -24.77
N LEU A 17 40.15 11.77 -24.67
CA LEU A 17 40.12 10.33 -24.39
C LEU A 17 40.73 9.52 -25.54
N GLU A 18 40.38 9.84 -26.79
CA GLU A 18 40.96 9.22 -27.98
C GLU A 18 42.47 9.46 -28.09
N SER A 19 42.93 10.68 -27.82
CA SER A 19 44.35 11.02 -27.81
C SER A 19 45.12 10.27 -26.71
N THR A 20 44.53 10.16 -25.52
CA THR A 20 45.15 9.44 -24.39
C THR A 20 45.24 7.94 -24.69
N LEU A 21 44.18 7.33 -25.24
CA LEU A 21 44.17 5.92 -25.63
C LEU A 21 45.17 5.61 -26.75
N LYS A 22 45.27 6.46 -27.78
CA LYS A 22 46.28 6.33 -28.84
C LYS A 22 47.71 6.43 -28.31
N THR A 23 47.94 7.28 -27.31
CA THR A 23 49.27 7.47 -26.71
C THR A 23 49.66 6.31 -25.78
N GLU A 24 48.71 5.71 -25.06
CA GLU A 24 48.98 4.63 -24.09
C GLU A 24 49.12 3.24 -24.71
N LEU A 25 48.50 2.99 -25.86
CA LEU A 25 48.47 1.66 -26.47
C LEU A 25 49.54 1.43 -27.55
N GLY A 26 50.25 2.48 -27.97
CA GLY A 26 51.25 2.43 -29.04
C GLY A 26 50.65 2.11 -30.43
N GLU A 27 51.43 2.31 -31.49
CA GLU A 27 50.97 2.08 -32.88
C GLU A 27 50.69 0.60 -33.22
N ASP A 28 51.00 -0.35 -32.33
CA ASP A 28 50.85 -1.81 -32.52
C ASP A 28 49.61 -2.44 -31.85
N ALA A 29 48.58 -1.64 -31.53
CA ALA A 29 47.34 -2.14 -30.93
C ALA A 29 46.33 -2.74 -31.94
N SER A 30 46.81 -3.41 -33.01
CA SER A 30 45.94 -3.98 -34.06
C SER A 30 45.34 -5.35 -33.71
N SER A 31 45.49 -5.87 -32.49
CA SER A 31 45.04 -7.22 -32.13
C SER A 31 44.19 -7.35 -30.86
N PHE A 32 43.66 -6.25 -30.31
CA PHE A 32 42.71 -6.30 -29.18
C PHE A 32 41.45 -5.49 -29.50
N ASP A 33 40.40 -6.20 -29.93
CA ASP A 33 39.06 -5.66 -30.22
C ASP A 33 38.24 -5.42 -28.92
N VAL A 34 38.82 -4.66 -28.00
CA VAL A 34 38.13 -4.15 -26.79
C VAL A 34 37.75 -2.67 -26.98
N ASN A 35 38.39 -2.01 -27.95
CA ASN A 35 38.15 -0.60 -28.27
C ASN A 35 36.81 -0.36 -29.00
N GLY A 36 36.32 -1.31 -29.80
CA GLY A 36 35.03 -1.20 -30.47
C GLY A 36 33.87 -1.19 -29.48
N SER A 37 33.83 -2.19 -28.59
CA SER A 37 32.71 -2.41 -27.67
C SER A 37 32.51 -1.30 -26.64
N VAL A 38 33.58 -0.78 -26.02
CA VAL A 38 33.46 0.26 -24.99
C VAL A 38 33.14 1.63 -25.61
N ALA A 39 33.74 1.95 -26.76
CA ALA A 39 33.44 3.18 -27.49
C ALA A 39 32.01 3.15 -28.06
N GLU A 40 31.56 2.02 -28.62
CA GLU A 40 30.16 1.85 -29.05
C GLU A 40 29.20 1.95 -27.88
N LEU A 41 29.50 1.34 -26.73
CA LEU A 41 28.63 1.43 -25.55
C LEU A 41 28.52 2.88 -25.05
N LEU A 42 29.63 3.63 -25.03
CA LEU A 42 29.63 5.06 -24.67
C LEU A 42 28.84 5.89 -25.68
N VAL A 43 29.01 5.66 -26.98
CA VAL A 43 28.25 6.34 -28.04
C VAL A 43 26.76 6.02 -27.95
N GLN A 44 26.39 4.76 -27.66
CA GLN A 44 25.00 4.35 -27.47
C GLN A 44 24.38 4.99 -26.22
N VAL A 45 25.11 5.02 -25.10
CA VAL A 45 24.65 5.66 -23.86
C VAL A 45 24.49 7.17 -24.04
N LEU A 46 25.44 7.84 -24.69
CA LEU A 46 25.36 9.28 -24.98
C LEU A 46 24.25 9.60 -25.97
N GLY A 47 24.06 8.77 -27.00
CA GLY A 47 22.97 8.91 -27.97
C GLY A 47 21.59 8.72 -27.35
N ALA A 48 21.41 7.71 -26.51
CA ALA A 48 20.16 7.48 -25.77
C ALA A 48 19.85 8.64 -24.82
N PHE A 49 20.88 9.20 -24.18
CA PHE A 49 20.72 10.35 -23.29
C PHE A 49 20.35 11.63 -24.05
N GLU A 50 21.00 11.91 -25.18
CA GLU A 50 20.67 13.07 -26.01
C GLU A 50 19.26 12.97 -26.60
N ALA A 51 18.84 11.78 -27.02
CA ALA A 51 17.46 11.53 -27.44
C ALA A 51 16.45 11.77 -26.29
N ALA A 52 16.78 11.34 -25.08
CA ALA A 52 15.95 11.60 -23.90
C ALA A 52 15.90 13.09 -23.55
N ARG A 53 17.03 13.82 -23.64
CA ARG A 53 17.12 15.27 -23.44
C ARG A 53 16.25 16.02 -24.43
N LEU A 54 16.37 15.71 -25.73
CA LEU A 54 15.61 16.38 -26.80
C LEU A 54 14.10 16.13 -26.66
N LYS A 55 13.70 14.88 -26.35
CA LYS A 55 12.30 14.57 -26.07
C LYS A 55 11.79 15.38 -24.87
N TRP A 56 12.58 15.46 -23.81
CA TRP A 56 12.22 16.19 -22.61
C TRP A 56 12.14 17.71 -22.84
N GLU A 57 13.03 18.29 -23.64
CA GLU A 57 12.96 19.70 -24.06
C GLU A 57 11.70 19.98 -24.88
N ALA A 58 11.30 19.07 -25.77
CA ALA A 58 10.04 19.17 -26.50
C ALA A 58 8.82 19.14 -25.58
N ASP A 59 8.76 18.17 -24.65
CA ASP A 59 7.68 18.06 -23.66
C ASP A 59 7.59 19.34 -22.79
N ARG A 60 8.73 19.93 -22.43
CA ARG A 60 8.79 21.18 -21.65
C ARG A 60 8.23 22.37 -22.42
N GLU A 61 8.60 22.53 -23.69
CA GLU A 61 8.08 23.65 -24.51
C GLU A 61 6.59 23.48 -24.78
N GLU A 62 6.10 22.25 -24.96
CA GLU A 62 4.65 21.97 -25.05
C GLU A 62 3.92 22.38 -23.76
N LEU A 63 4.46 22.03 -22.59
CA LEU A 63 3.88 22.42 -21.31
C LEU A 63 3.86 23.95 -21.11
N LYS A 64 4.92 24.66 -21.51
CA LYS A 64 4.95 26.13 -21.49
C LYS A 64 3.88 26.72 -22.41
N LEU A 65 3.70 26.16 -23.60
CA LEU A 65 2.68 26.60 -24.55
C LEU A 65 1.27 26.42 -23.94
N ARG A 66 0.97 25.24 -23.38
CA ARG A 66 -0.33 24.96 -22.74
C ARG A 66 -0.60 25.84 -21.53
N LEU A 67 0.44 26.16 -20.75
CA LEU A 67 0.32 27.12 -19.65
C LEU A 67 -0.01 28.51 -20.19
N HIS A 68 0.69 28.98 -21.21
CA HIS A 68 0.43 30.26 -21.84
C HIS A 68 -0.98 30.35 -22.45
N GLU A 69 -1.43 29.32 -23.17
CA GLU A 69 -2.80 29.22 -23.69
C GLU A 69 -3.84 29.29 -22.57
N THR A 70 -3.57 28.63 -21.43
CA THR A 70 -4.45 28.68 -20.26
C THR A 70 -4.47 30.07 -19.63
N GLU A 71 -3.32 30.75 -19.53
CA GLU A 71 -3.24 32.14 -19.07
C GLU A 71 -3.98 33.10 -20.00
N LEU A 72 -3.89 32.88 -21.31
CA LEU A 72 -4.60 33.67 -22.31
C LEU A 72 -6.12 33.45 -22.19
N ALA A 73 -6.56 32.20 -22.09
CA ALA A 73 -7.95 31.85 -21.86
C ALA A 73 -8.48 32.44 -20.54
N LEU A 74 -7.67 32.47 -19.48
CA LEU A 74 -7.99 33.13 -18.22
C LEU A 74 -8.16 34.65 -18.37
N ARG A 75 -7.30 35.30 -19.16
CA ARG A 75 -7.41 36.74 -19.46
C ARG A 75 -8.64 37.04 -20.30
N GLU A 76 -8.88 36.30 -21.38
CA GLU A 76 -10.08 36.43 -22.21
C GLU A 76 -11.36 36.19 -21.40
N LEU A 77 -11.36 35.19 -20.51
CA LEU A 77 -12.46 34.98 -19.57
C LEU A 77 -12.60 36.13 -18.59
N SER A 78 -11.51 36.73 -18.11
CA SER A 78 -11.51 37.87 -17.21
C SER A 78 -12.02 39.15 -17.88
N GLU A 79 -11.66 39.37 -19.14
CA GLU A 79 -12.12 40.50 -19.96
C GLU A 79 -13.59 40.32 -20.35
N SER A 80 -13.97 39.11 -20.78
CA SER A 80 -15.37 38.73 -20.99
C SER A 80 -16.16 38.72 -19.68
N LEU A 81 -15.50 38.60 -18.53
CA LEU A 81 -16.11 38.61 -17.20
C LEU A 81 -16.74 39.97 -16.92
N ASP A 82 -16.19 41.07 -17.41
CA ASP A 82 -16.77 42.40 -17.20
C ASP A 82 -18.06 42.60 -18.02
N GLU A 83 -18.14 42.02 -19.22
CA GLU A 83 -19.38 41.96 -20.01
C GLU A 83 -20.40 40.94 -19.46
N TRP A 84 -19.93 39.85 -18.85
CA TRP A 84 -20.77 38.75 -18.33
C TRP A 84 -21.22 38.96 -16.87
N LYS A 85 -20.47 39.74 -16.07
CA LYS A 85 -20.84 40.22 -14.71
C LYS A 85 -22.17 40.97 -14.72
N ALA A 86 -22.57 41.51 -15.86
CA ALA A 86 -23.89 42.13 -16.05
C ALA A 86 -25.05 41.12 -16.15
N ARG A 87 -24.80 39.79 -16.27
CA ARG A 87 -25.81 38.82 -16.74
C ARG A 87 -25.99 37.51 -15.95
N SER A 88 -25.16 37.11 -14.98
CA SER A 88 -25.27 35.74 -14.40
C SER A 88 -24.89 35.56 -12.92
N ARG A 89 -25.61 34.67 -12.22
CA ARG A 89 -25.42 34.28 -10.79
C ARG A 89 -24.42 33.13 -10.55
N SER A 90 -23.83 32.51 -11.57
CA SER A 90 -22.98 31.31 -11.39
C SER A 90 -21.46 31.58 -11.22
N GLN A 91 -21.08 32.83 -10.96
CA GLN A 91 -19.71 33.35 -10.96
C GLN A 91 -18.68 32.51 -10.17
N LYS A 92 -18.99 32.18 -8.91
CA LYS A 92 -18.03 31.51 -8.01
C LYS A 92 -17.62 30.11 -8.47
N LYS A 93 -18.44 29.44 -9.29
CA LYS A 93 -18.17 28.05 -9.71
C LYS A 93 -17.14 27.99 -10.83
N SER A 94 -17.22 28.90 -11.81
CA SER A 94 -16.28 28.99 -12.93
C SER A 94 -14.91 29.50 -12.48
N GLU A 95 -14.87 30.53 -11.63
CA GLU A 95 -13.62 31.04 -11.04
C GLU A 95 -12.87 29.95 -10.24
N ARG A 96 -13.58 29.18 -9.42
CA ARG A 96 -12.99 28.07 -8.64
C ARG A 96 -12.47 26.93 -9.53
N TRP A 97 -13.18 26.59 -10.60
CA TRP A 97 -12.72 25.54 -11.52
C TRP A 97 -11.45 25.96 -12.27
N LEU A 98 -11.43 27.18 -12.81
CA LEU A 98 -10.27 27.73 -13.51
C LEU A 98 -9.05 27.88 -12.59
N GLN A 99 -9.24 28.35 -11.35
CA GLN A 99 -8.15 28.44 -10.37
C GLN A 99 -7.54 27.06 -10.06
N ARG A 100 -8.36 25.99 -10.00
CA ARG A 100 -7.87 24.62 -9.82
C ARG A 100 -7.07 24.12 -11.03
N VAL A 101 -7.53 24.40 -12.25
CA VAL A 101 -6.80 24.05 -13.48
C VAL A 101 -5.43 24.76 -13.51
N LYS A 102 -5.39 26.05 -13.17
CA LYS A 102 -4.14 26.82 -13.09
C LYS A 102 -3.13 26.21 -12.10
N VAL A 103 -3.57 25.98 -10.85
CA VAL A 103 -2.70 25.37 -9.81
C VAL A 103 -2.19 23.99 -10.25
N ARG A 104 -3.02 23.20 -10.94
CA ARG A 104 -2.63 21.88 -11.46
C ARG A 104 -1.51 21.98 -12.50
N LEU A 105 -1.61 22.91 -13.45
CA LEU A 105 -0.60 23.14 -14.48
C LEU A 105 0.71 23.70 -13.89
N GLU A 106 0.63 24.63 -12.93
CA GLU A 106 1.79 25.16 -12.21
C GLU A 106 2.55 24.05 -11.46
N ASN A 107 1.83 23.13 -10.82
CA ASN A 107 2.43 21.96 -10.16
C ASN A 107 3.11 21.02 -11.16
N GLN A 108 2.47 20.74 -12.31
CA GLN A 108 3.05 19.92 -13.37
C GLN A 108 4.34 20.55 -13.95
N LEU A 109 4.35 21.86 -14.16
CA LEU A 109 5.53 22.58 -14.63
C LEU A 109 6.66 22.57 -13.60
N THR A 110 6.31 22.71 -12.31
CA THR A 110 7.28 22.65 -11.20
C THR A 110 7.95 21.27 -11.11
N ASP A 111 7.17 20.18 -11.15
CA ASP A 111 7.69 18.81 -11.17
C ASP A 111 8.59 18.56 -12.40
N ALA A 112 8.19 19.06 -13.57
CA ALA A 112 9.01 18.97 -14.78
C ALA A 112 10.37 19.66 -14.60
N ASN A 113 10.40 20.89 -14.08
CA ASN A 113 11.65 21.63 -13.82
C ASN A 113 12.53 20.93 -12.77
N GLN A 114 11.95 20.37 -11.71
CA GLN A 114 12.72 19.65 -10.69
C GLN A 114 13.40 18.39 -11.27
N ARG A 115 12.72 17.66 -12.17
CA ARG A 115 13.31 16.51 -12.87
C ARG A 115 14.48 16.93 -13.78
N LEU A 116 14.41 18.11 -14.40
CA LEU A 116 15.53 18.67 -15.18
C LEU A 116 16.75 18.91 -14.31
N GLU A 117 16.57 19.57 -13.17
CA GLU A 117 17.66 19.90 -12.26
C GLU A 117 18.36 18.62 -11.77
N ILE A 118 17.57 17.58 -11.43
CA ILE A 118 18.12 16.26 -11.05
C ILE A 118 18.90 15.63 -12.21
N ALA A 119 18.37 15.66 -13.43
CA ALA A 119 19.04 15.10 -14.59
C ALA A 119 20.34 15.87 -14.93
N GLN A 120 20.32 17.19 -14.83
CA GLN A 120 21.50 18.06 -15.01
C GLN A 120 22.56 17.79 -13.94
N GLU A 121 22.16 17.62 -12.68
CA GLU A 121 23.08 17.29 -11.59
C GLU A 121 23.67 15.89 -11.75
N GLN A 122 22.88 14.90 -12.14
CA GLN A 122 23.37 13.56 -12.47
C GLN A 122 24.39 13.61 -13.62
N PHE A 123 24.13 14.42 -14.65
CA PHE A 123 25.08 14.63 -15.74
C PHE A 123 26.38 15.29 -15.26
N ARG A 124 26.28 16.32 -14.41
CA ARG A 124 27.44 16.97 -13.79
C ARG A 124 28.27 15.98 -12.97
N LEU A 125 27.62 15.08 -12.22
CA LEU A 125 28.30 14.03 -11.45
C LEU A 125 28.99 12.99 -12.34
N ILE A 126 28.37 12.59 -13.46
CA ILE A 126 28.96 11.69 -14.44
C ILE A 126 30.18 12.35 -15.12
N ALA A 127 30.05 13.61 -15.56
CA ALA A 127 31.15 14.39 -16.13
C ALA A 127 32.32 14.52 -15.15
N ASN A 128 32.04 14.86 -13.88
CA ASN A 128 33.04 14.91 -12.83
C ASN A 128 33.69 13.54 -12.58
N HIS A 129 32.94 12.43 -12.67
CA HIS A 129 33.51 11.08 -12.55
C HIS A 129 34.43 10.73 -13.71
N ILE A 130 34.10 11.16 -14.93
CA ILE A 130 34.96 10.99 -16.10
C ILE A 130 36.26 11.78 -15.91
N ASP A 131 36.18 13.05 -15.50
CA ASP A 131 37.34 13.89 -15.20
C ASP A 131 38.18 13.31 -14.05
N HIS A 132 37.54 12.70 -13.04
CA HIS A 132 38.24 12.07 -11.93
C HIS A 132 38.93 10.76 -12.33
N MET A 133 38.32 9.98 -13.23
CA MET A 133 38.98 8.83 -13.83
C MET A 133 40.20 9.24 -14.66
N GLU A 134 40.16 10.37 -15.35
CA GLU A 134 41.30 10.94 -16.07
C GLU A 134 42.41 11.38 -15.09
N ALA A 135 42.05 12.03 -13.99
CA ALA A 135 42.99 12.41 -12.93
C ALA A 135 43.63 11.18 -12.24
N VAL A 136 42.87 10.11 -12.00
CA VAL A 136 43.39 8.85 -11.44
C VAL A 136 44.32 8.14 -12.43
N THR A 137 44.05 8.25 -13.73
CA THR A 137 44.93 7.73 -14.80
C THR A 137 46.23 8.55 -14.89
N GLN A 138 46.17 9.87 -14.72
CA GLN A 138 47.33 10.77 -14.62
C GLN A 138 48.16 10.55 -13.33
N VAL A 139 47.53 10.30 -12.18
CA VAL A 139 48.24 9.98 -10.92
C VAL A 139 48.90 8.59 -11.01
N ARG A 140 48.30 7.63 -11.74
CA ARG A 140 48.94 6.34 -12.05
C ARG A 140 50.21 6.48 -12.90
N LYS A 141 50.30 7.49 -13.79
CA LYS A 141 51.55 7.79 -14.54
C LYS A 141 52.73 8.21 -13.65
N GLY A 142 52.47 8.69 -12.42
CA GLY A 142 53.53 9.07 -11.47
C GLY A 142 54.03 7.95 -10.56
N TYR A 143 53.30 6.83 -10.43
CA TYR A 143 53.61 5.79 -9.43
C TYR A 143 54.00 4.42 -10.01
N LEU A 144 53.93 4.23 -11.33
CA LEU A 144 54.25 2.94 -11.96
C LEU A 144 55.74 2.58 -12.12
N PRO A 145 56.74 3.44 -11.84
CA PRO A 145 58.12 2.96 -11.66
C PRO A 145 58.43 2.38 -10.27
N ARG A 146 57.48 2.32 -9.31
CA ARG A 146 57.80 1.95 -7.91
C ARG A 146 57.01 0.81 -7.27
N LEU A 147 56.14 0.11 -8.00
CA LEU A 147 55.40 -1.04 -7.47
C LEU A 147 55.48 -2.27 -8.39
N GLY A 148 56.68 -2.55 -8.87
CA GLY A 148 57.05 -3.84 -9.48
C GLY A 148 57.54 -4.84 -8.43
N ALA A 149 56.77 -5.09 -7.38
CA ALA A 149 56.93 -6.25 -6.50
C ALA A 149 55.72 -6.36 -5.56
N ALA A 150 55.15 -7.56 -5.47
CA ALA A 150 53.97 -7.92 -4.69
C ALA A 150 52.62 -7.42 -5.27
N LEU A 151 51.96 -8.30 -6.04
CA LEU A 151 50.61 -8.81 -5.76
C LEU A 151 50.14 -9.69 -6.95
N ILE A 152 50.26 -11.01 -6.79
CA ILE A 152 49.43 -12.00 -7.48
C ILE A 152 48.43 -12.50 -6.43
N SER A 153 47.13 -12.23 -6.62
CA SER A 153 45.98 -13.11 -6.25
C SER A 153 44.65 -12.32 -6.40
N PRO A 154 43.53 -12.95 -6.85
CA PRO A 154 42.44 -12.25 -7.54
C PRO A 154 41.21 -11.90 -6.68
N TYR A 155 40.56 -10.80 -7.10
CA TYR A 155 39.12 -10.46 -7.03
C TYR A 155 38.22 -10.99 -5.90
N THR A 156 37.52 -10.08 -5.21
CA THR A 156 36.05 -9.96 -5.33
C THR A 156 35.49 -8.65 -4.74
N SER A 157 34.57 -8.07 -5.53
CA SER A 157 33.42 -7.20 -5.24
C SER A 157 33.53 -5.97 -4.31
N ARG A 158 33.09 -4.83 -4.88
CA ARG A 158 32.90 -3.52 -4.25
C ARG A 158 31.92 -3.59 -3.07
N LYS A 159 32.36 -3.13 -1.89
CA LYS A 159 31.48 -2.66 -0.80
C LYS A 159 32.02 -1.35 -0.23
N TYR A 160 31.19 -0.31 -0.24
CA TYR A 160 31.24 0.82 0.69
C TYR A 160 29.80 1.32 0.90
N PRO A 161 29.37 1.67 2.13
CA PRO A 161 30.19 2.20 3.21
C PRO A 161 30.27 1.32 4.46
N LEU A 162 30.83 0.11 4.35
CA LEU A 162 31.19 -0.68 5.54
C LEU A 162 32.39 -0.10 6.32
N ARG A 163 33.26 0.74 5.72
CA ARG A 163 34.44 1.21 6.46
C ARG A 163 34.14 2.21 7.58
N LYS A 164 33.02 2.94 7.59
CA LYS A 164 32.71 3.82 8.74
C LYS A 164 32.21 3.02 9.93
N VAL A 165 31.25 2.12 9.73
CA VAL A 165 30.73 1.23 10.79
C VAL A 165 31.79 0.24 11.26
N LYS A 166 32.54 -0.38 10.34
CA LYS A 166 33.64 -1.30 10.69
C LYS A 166 34.80 -0.58 11.38
N LYS A 167 35.11 0.68 11.02
CA LYS A 167 36.13 1.48 11.73
C LYS A 167 35.63 1.95 13.09
N GLN A 168 34.34 2.27 13.23
CA GLN A 168 33.76 2.65 14.51
C GLN A 168 33.72 1.43 15.44
N LEU A 169 33.21 0.27 14.99
CA LEU A 169 33.28 -1.01 15.71
C LEU A 169 34.71 -1.45 15.99
N ASN A 170 35.66 -1.32 15.06
CA ASN A 170 37.06 -1.64 15.33
C ASN A 170 37.72 -0.69 16.34
N ASN A 171 37.24 0.56 16.42
CA ASN A 171 37.79 1.56 17.32
C ASN A 171 37.16 1.49 18.73
N THR A 172 35.88 1.13 18.87
CA THR A 172 35.21 0.98 20.17
C THR A 172 35.24 -0.46 20.71
N HIS A 173 35.18 -1.48 19.84
CA HIS A 173 35.10 -2.90 20.21
C HIS A 173 35.86 -3.83 19.23
N PRO A 174 37.21 -3.77 19.19
CA PRO A 174 38.04 -4.50 18.22
C PRO A 174 37.85 -6.04 18.20
N SER A 175 37.29 -6.62 19.26
CA SER A 175 37.00 -8.05 19.37
C SER A 175 35.80 -8.53 18.54
N LEU A 176 34.93 -7.63 18.05
CA LEU A 176 33.70 -8.01 17.35
C LEU A 176 33.88 -8.27 15.84
N ALA A 177 34.99 -7.83 15.23
CA ALA A 177 35.15 -7.87 13.78
C ALA A 177 35.61 -9.23 13.20
N ASN A 178 36.09 -10.16 14.05
CA ASN A 178 36.55 -11.51 13.70
C ASN A 178 36.11 -12.50 14.81
N TRP A 179 34.80 -12.59 15.08
CA TRP A 179 34.24 -13.32 16.22
C TRP A 179 34.19 -14.84 15.98
N THR A 180 35.26 -15.56 16.34
CA THR A 180 35.34 -17.04 16.31
C THR A 180 35.83 -17.68 17.62
N GLU A 181 36.17 -16.92 18.67
CA GLU A 181 36.65 -17.46 19.96
C GLU A 181 35.76 -17.03 21.14
N PRO A 182 35.64 -17.87 22.20
CA PRO A 182 34.84 -17.58 23.39
C PRO A 182 35.44 -16.41 24.19
N VAL A 183 34.62 -15.41 24.53
CA VAL A 183 35.10 -14.13 25.08
C VAL A 183 34.78 -13.96 26.57
N ASN A 184 35.65 -13.21 27.25
CA ASN A 184 35.63 -12.89 28.69
C ASN A 184 34.33 -12.14 29.11
N PRO A 185 33.72 -12.40 30.29
CA PRO A 185 32.35 -11.97 30.64
C PRO A 185 32.13 -10.47 30.95
N SER A 186 33.07 -9.57 30.63
CA SER A 186 33.02 -8.16 31.05
C SER A 186 32.43 -7.19 30.01
N PHE A 187 31.61 -7.66 29.07
CA PHE A 187 31.04 -6.77 28.04
C PHE A 187 29.98 -5.82 28.59
N THR A 188 30.06 -4.58 28.11
CA THR A 188 28.99 -3.58 28.25
C THR A 188 27.82 -3.99 27.37
N VAL A 189 26.62 -4.05 27.95
CA VAL A 189 25.36 -4.22 27.20
C VAL A 189 25.29 -3.15 26.10
N LEU A 190 25.13 -3.59 24.85
CA LEU A 190 25.04 -2.68 23.71
C LEU A 190 23.70 -1.93 23.73
N GLY A 191 23.69 -0.72 23.18
CA GLY A 191 22.45 0.02 22.99
C GLY A 191 21.54 -0.70 21.98
N ARG A 192 20.22 -0.50 22.12
CA ARG A 192 19.21 -1.09 21.21
C ARG A 192 19.53 -0.85 19.73
N SER A 193 20.00 0.35 19.39
CA SER A 193 20.32 0.72 18.01
C SER A 193 21.54 -0.03 17.46
N ASP A 194 22.52 -0.35 18.30
CA ASP A 194 23.70 -1.11 17.88
C ASP A 194 23.33 -2.58 17.65
N CYS A 195 22.56 -3.16 18.58
CA CYS A 195 21.98 -4.50 18.46
C CYS A 195 21.11 -4.65 17.19
N GLU A 196 20.22 -3.69 16.92
CA GLU A 196 19.42 -3.65 15.70
C GLU A 196 20.30 -3.60 14.45
N SER A 197 21.34 -2.74 14.44
CA SER A 197 22.26 -2.65 13.32
C SER A 197 23.03 -3.95 13.07
N LEU A 198 23.44 -4.66 14.13
CA LEU A 198 24.12 -5.95 14.00
C LEU A 198 23.19 -7.02 13.41
N LEU A 199 21.92 -7.05 13.81
CA LEU A 199 20.93 -8.00 13.29
C LEU A 199 20.57 -7.71 11.82
N THR A 200 20.29 -6.45 11.48
CA THR A 200 19.88 -6.06 10.12
C THR A 200 21.00 -6.24 9.09
N ASN A 201 22.27 -6.13 9.50
CA ASN A 201 23.42 -6.34 8.63
C ASN A 201 23.95 -7.78 8.65
N SER A 202 23.31 -8.70 9.38
CA SER A 202 23.77 -10.08 9.48
C SER A 202 23.30 -10.93 8.31
N HIS A 203 24.17 -11.84 7.87
CA HIS A 203 23.80 -12.92 6.94
C HIS A 203 22.96 -14.02 7.61
N ASP A 204 23.04 -14.14 8.94
CA ASP A 204 22.25 -15.06 9.74
C ASP A 204 21.75 -14.34 11.00
N PRO A 205 20.57 -13.69 10.93
CA PRO A 205 20.05 -12.91 12.04
C PRO A 205 19.70 -13.76 13.26
N VAL A 206 19.35 -15.05 13.10
CA VAL A 206 19.05 -15.94 14.23
C VAL A 206 20.32 -16.33 14.97
N LEU A 207 21.37 -16.75 14.26
CA LEU A 207 22.66 -17.02 14.90
C LEU A 207 23.23 -15.79 15.60
N THR A 208 23.03 -14.62 15.00
CA THR A 208 23.47 -13.34 15.57
C THR A 208 22.68 -13.00 16.82
N LEU A 209 21.35 -13.18 16.80
CA LEU A 209 20.49 -13.00 17.96
C LEU A 209 20.91 -13.92 19.11
N ASN A 210 21.10 -15.21 18.85
CA ASN A 210 21.57 -16.19 19.84
C ASN A 210 22.88 -15.73 20.48
N ARG A 211 23.88 -15.35 19.67
CA ARG A 211 25.16 -14.85 20.21
C ARG A 211 24.98 -13.61 21.08
N LEU A 212 24.16 -12.66 20.64
CA LEU A 212 23.94 -11.42 21.38
C LEU A 212 23.24 -11.67 22.73
N VAL A 213 22.27 -12.57 22.78
CA VAL A 213 21.54 -12.93 24.01
C VAL A 213 22.40 -13.82 24.91
N ASP A 214 22.99 -14.89 24.38
CA ASP A 214 23.79 -15.88 25.13
C ASP A 214 25.01 -15.24 25.81
N HIS A 215 25.60 -14.20 25.20
CA HIS A 215 26.75 -13.49 25.75
C HIS A 215 26.36 -12.28 26.61
N GLY A 216 25.06 -12.07 26.88
CA GLY A 216 24.56 -10.93 27.66
C GLY A 216 24.81 -9.56 27.02
N VAL A 217 25.12 -9.53 25.73
CA VAL A 217 25.36 -8.29 24.96
C VAL A 217 24.04 -7.56 24.69
N MET A 218 22.97 -8.33 24.46
CA MET A 218 21.60 -7.86 24.33
C MET A 218 20.76 -8.40 25.47
N ARG A 219 19.92 -7.54 26.06
CA ARG A 219 18.93 -8.00 27.05
C ARG A 219 17.72 -8.59 26.35
N VAL A 220 17.11 -9.61 26.94
CA VAL A 220 15.95 -10.28 26.35
C VAL A 220 14.78 -9.30 26.15
N GLU A 221 14.59 -8.32 27.04
CA GLU A 221 13.51 -7.32 26.91
C GLU A 221 13.67 -6.42 25.67
N ASP A 222 14.86 -6.36 25.08
CA ASP A 222 15.13 -5.56 23.88
C ASP A 222 14.80 -6.32 22.58
N VAL A 223 14.64 -7.65 22.64
CA VAL A 223 14.37 -8.52 21.47
C VAL A 223 13.05 -8.16 20.81
N GLY A 224 11.97 -8.01 21.59
CA GLY A 224 10.64 -7.64 21.07
C GLY A 224 10.66 -6.29 20.35
N PHE A 225 11.30 -5.28 20.95
CA PHE A 225 11.45 -3.95 20.35
C PHE A 225 12.21 -3.98 19.01
N ILE A 226 13.32 -4.72 18.95
CA ILE A 226 14.14 -4.81 17.74
C ILE A 226 13.39 -5.57 16.64
N THR A 227 12.75 -6.68 16.99
CA THR A 227 11.96 -7.49 16.05
C THR A 227 10.83 -6.68 15.41
N ASP A 228 10.09 -5.92 16.23
CA ASP A 228 9.04 -5.01 15.78
C ASP A 228 9.57 -3.86 14.89
N ARG A 229 10.75 -3.29 15.20
CA ARG A 229 11.40 -2.32 14.32
C ARG A 229 11.78 -2.93 12.97
N MET A 230 12.40 -4.10 12.96
CA MET A 230 12.76 -4.82 11.73
C MET A 230 11.53 -5.09 10.86
N MET A 231 10.44 -5.55 11.49
CA MET A 231 9.15 -5.75 10.82
C MET A 231 8.61 -4.46 10.19
N ARG A 232 8.56 -3.35 10.94
CA ARG A 232 8.02 -2.07 10.44
C ARG A 232 8.88 -1.44 9.36
N ASN A 233 10.20 -1.56 9.47
CA ASN A 233 11.15 -1.03 8.50
C ASN A 233 11.26 -1.93 7.26
N ARG A 234 10.65 -3.13 7.28
CA ARG A 234 10.78 -4.15 6.24
C ARG A 234 12.25 -4.49 5.98
N ASP A 235 13.02 -4.63 7.04
CA ASP A 235 14.43 -5.01 6.94
C ASP A 235 14.57 -6.37 6.25
N GLU A 236 15.55 -6.49 5.34
CA GLU A 236 15.81 -7.71 4.55
C GLU A 236 16.16 -8.93 5.42
N ALA A 237 16.62 -8.70 6.66
CA ALA A 237 16.91 -9.74 7.64
C ALA A 237 15.66 -10.29 8.34
N PHE A 238 14.54 -9.56 8.34
CA PHE A 238 13.32 -9.99 9.03
C PHE A 238 12.73 -11.31 8.48
N PRO A 239 12.65 -11.54 7.16
CA PRO A 239 12.23 -12.84 6.61
C PRO A 239 13.04 -14.03 7.14
N ALA A 240 14.37 -13.90 7.24
CA ALA A 240 15.21 -14.97 7.78
C ALA A 240 14.93 -15.24 9.27
N LEU A 241 14.61 -14.20 10.04
CA LEU A 241 14.14 -14.35 11.42
C LEU A 241 12.77 -15.04 11.48
N VAL A 242 11.85 -14.70 10.57
CA VAL A 242 10.52 -15.32 10.43
C VAL A 242 10.63 -16.81 10.09
N GLU A 243 11.59 -17.22 9.26
CA GLU A 243 11.77 -18.61 8.85
C GLU A 243 12.39 -19.49 9.93
N LYS A 244 13.28 -18.93 10.75
CA LYS A 244 14.16 -19.69 11.66
C LYS A 244 14.02 -19.32 13.13
N PHE A 245 12.95 -18.64 13.55
CA PHE A 245 12.79 -18.25 14.96
C PHE A 245 12.77 -19.45 15.93
N THR A 246 12.41 -20.65 15.46
CA THR A 246 12.47 -21.89 16.24
C THR A 246 13.90 -22.29 16.62
N ASP A 247 14.91 -21.76 15.94
CA ASP A 247 16.33 -22.03 16.20
C ASP A 247 16.93 -21.05 17.22
N ILE A 248 16.12 -20.19 17.84
CA ILE A 248 16.54 -19.29 18.92
C ILE A 248 16.72 -20.08 20.22
N ASN A 249 17.92 -19.98 20.82
CA ASN A 249 18.32 -20.78 21.98
C ASN A 249 17.59 -20.40 23.28
N ASP A 250 17.42 -19.10 23.54
CA ASP A 250 16.73 -18.61 24.73
C ASP A 250 15.22 -18.64 24.50
N GLU A 251 14.50 -19.50 25.22
CA GLU A 251 13.04 -19.69 25.08
C GLU A 251 12.24 -18.39 25.23
N ARG A 252 12.75 -17.43 26.02
CA ARG A 252 12.07 -16.15 26.25
C ARG A 252 12.27 -15.21 25.05
N ALA A 253 13.49 -15.17 24.51
CA ALA A 253 13.76 -14.45 23.26
C ALA A 253 12.98 -15.06 22.09
N GLN A 254 12.91 -16.39 22.03
CA GLN A 254 12.10 -17.13 21.06
C GLN A 254 10.62 -16.75 21.19
N ALA A 255 10.05 -16.73 22.39
CA ALA A 255 8.66 -16.34 22.62
C ALA A 255 8.38 -14.89 22.17
N LEU A 256 9.29 -13.95 22.43
CA LEU A 256 9.15 -12.56 21.94
C LEU A 256 9.18 -12.50 20.41
N VAL A 257 10.13 -13.17 19.76
CA VAL A 257 10.19 -13.21 18.29
C VAL A 257 8.93 -13.86 17.72
N TRP A 258 8.50 -14.98 18.29
CA TRP A 258 7.29 -15.69 17.88
C TRP A 258 6.04 -14.80 17.95
N ILE A 259 5.84 -14.03 19.03
CA ILE A 259 4.68 -13.12 19.15
C ILE A 259 4.62 -12.13 17.97
N HIS A 260 5.76 -11.54 17.60
CA HIS A 260 5.83 -10.57 16.51
C HIS A 260 5.72 -11.22 15.13
N VAL A 261 6.38 -12.38 14.93
CA VAL A 261 6.32 -13.15 13.69
C VAL A 261 4.89 -13.64 13.43
N THR A 262 4.21 -14.16 14.45
CA THR A 262 2.85 -14.67 14.33
C THR A 262 1.84 -13.54 14.09
N ASP A 263 2.00 -12.36 14.71
CA ASP A 263 1.16 -11.21 14.37
C ASP A 263 1.40 -10.76 12.92
N TYR A 264 2.66 -10.75 12.47
CA TYR A 264 3.07 -10.39 11.11
C TYR A 264 2.48 -11.32 10.05
N ARG A 265 2.56 -12.65 10.25
CA ARG A 265 2.02 -13.64 9.32
C ARG A 265 0.50 -13.64 9.28
N GLY A 266 -0.15 -13.20 10.34
CA GLY A 266 -1.62 -13.19 10.43
C GLY A 266 -2.22 -14.59 10.52
N GLU A 267 -1.42 -15.59 10.90
CA GLU A 267 -1.84 -16.97 11.03
C GLU A 267 -2.90 -17.13 12.14
N ALA A 268 -3.74 -18.15 12.00
CA ALA A 268 -4.56 -18.61 13.12
C ALA A 268 -3.62 -19.19 14.19
N VAL A 269 -3.88 -18.86 15.45
CA VAL A 269 -3.02 -19.27 16.56
C VAL A 269 -3.84 -20.03 17.58
N ASP A 270 -3.29 -21.15 18.04
CA ASP A 270 -3.87 -21.90 19.13
C ASP A 270 -3.75 -21.09 20.44
N SER A 271 -4.84 -21.02 21.21
CA SER A 271 -4.84 -20.21 22.43
C SER A 271 -3.87 -20.74 23.49
N SER A 272 -3.59 -22.05 23.52
CA SER A 272 -2.65 -22.65 24.45
C SER A 272 -1.21 -22.24 24.17
N GLU A 273 -0.84 -22.03 22.90
CA GLU A 273 0.48 -21.53 22.51
C GLU A 273 0.66 -20.06 22.94
N VAL A 274 -0.34 -19.21 22.68
CA VAL A 274 -0.31 -17.80 23.10
C VAL A 274 -0.22 -17.71 24.62
N LYS A 275 -1.02 -18.51 25.33
CA LYS A 275 -1.03 -18.57 26.80
C LYS A 275 0.31 -19.08 27.34
N HIS A 276 0.90 -20.10 26.74
CA HIS A 276 2.20 -20.63 27.14
C HIS A 276 3.30 -19.59 26.99
N GLY A 277 3.42 -18.97 25.81
CA GLY A 277 4.39 -17.90 25.57
C GLY A 277 4.21 -16.72 26.52
N TYR A 278 2.96 -16.32 26.77
CA TYR A 278 2.66 -15.27 27.74
C TYR A 278 3.10 -15.62 29.17
N LEU A 279 2.74 -16.81 29.65
CA LEU A 279 3.08 -17.26 31.00
C LEU A 279 4.59 -17.45 31.19
N LEU A 280 5.31 -17.87 30.15
CA LEU A 280 6.78 -17.96 30.15
C LEU A 280 7.40 -16.56 30.37
N LEU A 281 6.95 -15.56 29.61
CA LEU A 281 7.45 -14.19 29.73
C LEU A 281 7.11 -13.59 31.10
N ARG A 282 5.88 -13.82 31.59
CA ARG A 282 5.43 -13.39 32.92
C ARG A 282 6.25 -14.02 34.06
N LYS A 283 6.46 -15.33 34.02
CA LYS A 283 7.24 -16.07 35.04
C LYS A 283 8.71 -15.65 35.05
N SER A 284 9.23 -15.20 33.90
CA SER A 284 10.62 -14.75 33.75
C SER A 284 10.83 -13.29 34.18
N GLU A 285 9.80 -12.61 34.70
CA GLU A 285 9.83 -11.19 35.10
C GLU A 285 10.28 -10.24 33.97
N ILE A 286 10.09 -10.64 32.71
CA ILE A 286 10.45 -9.83 31.54
C ILE A 286 9.48 -8.66 31.45
N ARG A 287 10.05 -7.45 31.42
CA ARG A 287 9.26 -6.24 31.22
C ARG A 287 8.86 -6.09 29.75
N LEU A 288 7.61 -6.45 29.46
CA LEU A 288 7.01 -6.27 28.14
C LEU A 288 6.80 -4.78 27.81
N SER A 289 7.09 -4.40 26.58
CA SER A 289 6.76 -3.08 26.05
C SER A 289 5.27 -2.98 25.73
N SER A 290 4.77 -1.75 25.52
CA SER A 290 3.39 -1.54 25.06
C SER A 290 3.11 -2.22 23.71
N MET A 291 4.13 -2.40 22.88
CA MET A 291 4.00 -3.10 21.61
C MET A 291 3.88 -4.61 21.80
N ASP A 292 4.68 -5.20 22.69
CA ASP A 292 4.60 -6.63 22.99
C ASP A 292 3.21 -6.98 23.53
N TYR A 293 2.66 -6.16 24.43
CA TYR A 293 1.28 -6.29 24.90
C TYR A 293 0.26 -6.13 23.77
N SER A 294 0.48 -5.18 22.84
CA SER A 294 -0.42 -5.01 21.70
C SER A 294 -0.44 -6.26 20.81
N CYS A 295 0.71 -6.86 20.53
CA CYS A 295 0.80 -8.10 19.76
C CYS A 295 0.15 -9.26 20.51
N LEU A 296 0.47 -9.46 21.79
CA LEU A 296 -0.16 -10.50 22.63
C LEU A 296 -1.69 -10.40 22.66
N ILE A 297 -2.24 -9.19 22.83
CA ILE A 297 -3.69 -8.98 22.80
C ILE A 297 -4.27 -9.32 21.42
N LYS A 298 -3.61 -8.93 20.33
CA LYS A 298 -4.06 -9.30 18.98
C LYS A 298 -4.08 -10.81 18.79
N LEU A 299 -3.05 -11.52 19.27
CA LEU A 299 -2.98 -12.98 19.20
C LEU A 299 -4.08 -13.64 20.06
N ALA A 300 -4.28 -13.17 21.29
CA ALA A 300 -5.35 -13.64 22.16
C ALA A 300 -6.74 -13.42 21.51
N VAL A 301 -6.99 -12.24 20.95
CA VAL A 301 -8.22 -11.93 20.20
C VAL A 301 -8.40 -12.83 18.97
N LYS A 302 -7.32 -13.09 18.22
CA LYS A 302 -7.32 -13.98 17.04
C LYS A 302 -7.64 -15.43 17.43
N SER A 303 -7.09 -15.91 18.55
CA SER A 303 -7.35 -17.24 19.11
C SER A 303 -8.78 -17.38 19.68
N GLY A 304 -9.45 -16.26 19.94
CA GLY A 304 -10.81 -16.24 20.48
C GLY A 304 -10.89 -16.52 21.98
N ASP A 305 -9.76 -16.51 22.69
CA ASP A 305 -9.67 -16.77 24.13
C ASP A 305 -9.87 -15.47 24.93
N ILE A 306 -11.08 -15.29 25.47
CA ILE A 306 -11.44 -14.10 26.25
C ILE A 306 -10.78 -14.10 27.63
N GLU A 307 -10.56 -15.27 28.23
CA GLU A 307 -9.91 -15.40 29.55
C GLU A 307 -8.43 -14.99 29.45
N LEU A 308 -7.77 -15.35 28.35
CA LEU A 308 -6.41 -14.90 28.08
C LEU A 308 -6.34 -13.38 27.89
N VAL A 309 -7.33 -12.78 27.20
CA VAL A 309 -7.41 -11.31 27.11
C VAL A 309 -7.59 -10.70 28.51
N GLU A 310 -8.48 -11.23 29.35
CA GLU A 310 -8.65 -10.74 30.73
C GLU A 310 -7.35 -10.81 31.52
N LEU A 311 -6.66 -11.95 31.45
CA LEU A 311 -5.38 -12.17 32.14
C LEU A 311 -4.32 -11.14 31.71
N ILE A 312 -4.21 -10.86 30.41
CA ILE A 312 -3.26 -9.87 29.89
C ILE A 312 -3.67 -8.45 30.32
N LEU A 313 -4.97 -8.13 30.33
CA LEU A 313 -5.45 -6.83 30.78
C LEU A 313 -5.28 -6.61 32.29
N ASP A 314 -5.38 -7.67 33.10
CA ASP A 314 -5.14 -7.60 34.54
C ASP A 314 -3.68 -7.21 34.84
N ASP A 315 -2.72 -7.81 34.11
CA ASP A 315 -1.31 -7.48 34.25
C ASP A 315 -0.97 -6.07 33.69
N LEU A 316 -1.73 -5.57 32.71
CA LEU A 316 -1.61 -4.18 32.23
C LEU A 316 -2.15 -3.14 33.23
N GLY A 317 -3.14 -3.49 34.05
CA GLY A 317 -3.81 -2.57 34.97
C GLY A 317 -4.34 -1.31 34.27
N GLU A 318 -3.98 -0.13 34.77
CA GLU A 318 -4.41 1.17 34.20
C GLU A 318 -3.92 1.42 32.76
N LEU A 319 -2.89 0.69 32.30
CA LEU A 319 -2.41 0.81 30.92
C LEU A 319 -3.38 0.22 29.90
N ALA A 320 -4.38 -0.57 30.33
CA ALA A 320 -5.44 -1.08 29.45
C ALA A 320 -6.17 0.06 28.70
N GLY A 321 -6.41 1.19 29.38
CA GLY A 321 -7.02 2.38 28.75
C GLY A 321 -6.16 3.04 27.67
N LYS A 322 -4.85 2.76 27.65
CA LYS A 322 -3.87 3.29 26.69
C LYS A 322 -3.59 2.34 25.52
N LEU A 323 -4.31 1.21 25.45
CA LEU A 323 -4.18 0.29 24.33
C LEU A 323 -4.49 0.99 23.01
N PRO A 324 -3.79 0.63 21.91
CA PRO A 324 -4.13 1.13 20.59
C PRO A 324 -5.61 0.86 20.26
N PRO A 325 -6.30 1.80 19.57
CA PRO A 325 -7.72 1.62 19.21
C PRO A 325 -8.02 0.28 18.53
N ILE A 326 -7.10 -0.20 17.69
CA ILE A 326 -7.19 -1.50 17.00
C ILE A 326 -7.34 -2.68 17.98
N CYS A 327 -6.63 -2.66 19.11
CA CYS A 327 -6.70 -3.70 20.13
C CYS A 327 -8.04 -3.62 20.87
N LYS A 328 -8.46 -2.42 21.27
CA LYS A 328 -9.76 -2.21 21.94
C LYS A 328 -10.93 -2.68 21.08
N ILE A 329 -10.95 -2.32 19.79
CA ILE A 329 -11.94 -2.79 18.81
C ILE A 329 -11.94 -4.32 18.72
N GLY A 330 -10.76 -4.94 18.62
CA GLY A 330 -10.62 -6.39 18.56
C GLY A 330 -11.16 -7.11 19.80
N ILE A 331 -10.87 -6.57 20.99
CA ILE A 331 -11.40 -7.08 22.26
C ILE A 331 -12.93 -6.96 22.28
N LEU A 332 -13.48 -5.79 21.99
CA LEU A 332 -14.93 -5.57 22.00
C LEU A 332 -15.67 -6.48 21.02
N ARG A 333 -15.09 -6.76 19.84
CA ARG A 333 -15.61 -7.77 18.91
C ARG A 333 -15.59 -9.18 19.48
N LEU A 334 -14.51 -9.55 20.15
CA LEU A 334 -14.45 -10.84 20.82
C LEU A 334 -15.54 -10.95 21.89
N VAL A 335 -15.70 -9.91 22.71
CA VAL A 335 -16.73 -9.81 23.76
C VAL A 335 -18.13 -9.98 23.17
N THR A 336 -18.46 -9.25 22.09
CA THR A 336 -19.75 -9.40 21.38
C THR A 336 -19.95 -10.82 20.86
N ARG A 337 -18.95 -11.41 20.19
CA ARG A 337 -19.05 -12.79 19.67
C ARG A 337 -19.21 -13.83 20.77
N ARG A 338 -18.61 -13.61 21.94
CA ARG A 338 -18.72 -14.48 23.12
C ARG A 338 -19.95 -14.18 23.97
N GLN A 339 -20.77 -13.19 23.59
CA GLN A 339 -21.94 -12.74 24.35
C GLN A 339 -21.60 -12.40 25.81
N ALA A 340 -20.38 -11.89 26.06
CA ALA A 340 -19.95 -11.43 27.37
C ALA A 340 -20.48 -10.01 27.66
N ASP A 341 -20.28 -9.50 28.87
CA ASP A 341 -20.78 -8.18 29.29
C ASP A 341 -20.07 -7.03 28.56
N TYR A 342 -20.59 -6.68 27.39
CA TYR A 342 -20.04 -5.64 26.53
C TYR A 342 -19.86 -4.29 27.24
N ARG A 343 -20.80 -3.89 28.12
CA ARG A 343 -20.75 -2.58 28.77
C ARG A 343 -19.61 -2.50 29.77
N SER A 344 -19.44 -3.53 30.60
CA SER A 344 -18.33 -3.63 31.55
C SER A 344 -16.96 -3.59 30.84
N TRP A 345 -16.81 -4.36 29.75
CA TRP A 345 -15.59 -4.34 28.94
C TRP A 345 -15.31 -3.00 28.29
N ARG A 346 -16.34 -2.34 27.74
CA ARG A 346 -16.24 -1.01 27.15
C ARG A 346 -15.77 0.02 28.17
N GLU A 347 -16.31 -0.02 29.40
CA GLU A 347 -15.89 0.85 30.49
C GLU A 347 -14.43 0.57 30.90
N ARG A 348 -14.08 -0.70 31.09
CA ARG A 348 -12.73 -1.15 31.44
C ARG A 348 -11.66 -0.69 30.43
N LEU A 349 -11.99 -0.70 29.14
CA LEU A 349 -11.07 -0.31 28.07
C LEU A 349 -10.91 1.22 27.93
N GLY A 350 -11.69 2.02 28.66
CA GLY A 350 -11.59 3.48 28.62
C GLY A 350 -11.74 4.04 27.21
N ILE A 351 -12.87 3.76 26.55
CA ILE A 351 -13.13 4.24 25.19
C ILE A 351 -13.21 5.77 25.17
N THR A 352 -12.35 6.39 24.37
CA THR A 352 -12.33 7.84 24.17
C THR A 352 -13.45 8.30 23.21
N PRO A 353 -13.81 9.59 23.19
CA PRO A 353 -14.87 10.10 22.30
C PRO A 353 -14.62 9.84 20.81
N ILE A 354 -13.36 9.88 20.35
CA ILE A 354 -13.01 9.55 18.96
C ILE A 354 -13.10 8.05 18.68
N GLU A 355 -12.70 7.21 19.64
CA GLU A 355 -12.83 5.76 19.54
C GLU A 355 -14.30 5.33 19.49
N GLU A 356 -15.19 6.02 20.20
CA GLU A 356 -16.63 5.77 20.16
C GLU A 356 -17.21 5.87 18.73
N VAL A 357 -16.74 6.81 17.93
CA VAL A 357 -17.14 6.90 16.50
C VAL A 357 -16.64 5.68 15.72
N LYS A 358 -15.45 5.16 16.04
CA LYS A 358 -14.86 3.99 15.37
C LYS A 358 -15.54 2.68 15.75
N ILE A 359 -16.00 2.56 17.00
CA ILE A 359 -16.70 1.37 17.51
C ILE A 359 -18.22 1.47 17.41
N TYR A 360 -18.76 2.51 16.75
CA TYR A 360 -20.19 2.78 16.69
C TYR A 360 -21.02 1.54 16.31
N GLU A 361 -20.58 0.77 15.32
CA GLU A 361 -21.25 -0.47 14.91
C GLU A 361 -21.38 -1.47 16.06
N LEU A 362 -20.32 -1.66 16.84
CA LEU A 362 -20.33 -2.56 18.00
C LEU A 362 -21.25 -2.01 19.09
N ASP A 363 -21.16 -0.71 19.38
CA ASP A 363 -22.04 -0.07 20.36
C ASP A 363 -23.52 -0.17 19.94
N PHE A 364 -23.82 -0.05 18.65
CA PHE A 364 -25.17 -0.22 18.11
C PHE A 364 -25.67 -1.67 18.25
N LEU A 365 -24.87 -2.65 17.80
CA LEU A 365 -25.22 -4.07 17.86
C LEU A 365 -25.43 -4.57 19.30
N ASN A 366 -24.77 -3.96 20.28
CA ASN A 366 -24.88 -4.31 21.71
C ASN A 366 -25.83 -3.38 22.47
N GLY A 367 -26.63 -2.55 21.79
CA GLY A 367 -27.64 -1.69 22.42
C GLY A 367 -27.07 -0.63 23.38
N VAL A 368 -25.83 -0.20 23.15
CA VAL A 368 -25.18 0.91 23.87
C VAL A 368 -25.52 2.25 23.21
N LEU A 369 -25.55 2.29 21.88
CA LEU A 369 -25.92 3.46 21.10
C LEU A 369 -27.13 3.18 20.21
N PRO A 370 -27.99 4.19 19.94
CA PRO A 370 -29.04 4.07 18.94
C PRO A 370 -28.46 4.03 17.53
N ALA A 371 -29.30 3.65 16.55
CA ALA A 371 -28.94 3.80 15.14
C ALA A 371 -28.59 5.26 14.82
N MET A 372 -27.52 5.45 14.08
CA MET A 372 -26.93 6.72 13.69
C MET A 372 -26.86 6.77 12.17
N THR A 373 -27.30 7.88 11.59
CA THR A 373 -27.09 8.13 10.17
C THR A 373 -25.63 8.48 9.89
N HIS A 374 -25.23 8.41 8.64
CA HIS A 374 -23.92 8.85 8.17
C HIS A 374 -23.71 10.33 8.47
N GLY A 375 -24.74 11.16 8.31
CA GLY A 375 -24.71 12.59 8.68
C GLY A 375 -24.47 12.81 10.17
N ASP A 376 -25.17 12.07 11.04
CA ASP A 376 -24.97 12.13 12.49
C ASP A 376 -23.52 11.73 12.86
N ALA A 377 -22.97 10.73 12.18
CA ALA A 377 -21.60 10.28 12.40
C ALA A 377 -20.56 11.33 11.96
N ILE A 378 -20.82 12.09 10.88
CA ILE A 378 -20.02 13.27 10.48
C ILE A 378 -20.03 14.32 11.59
N ASP A 379 -21.22 14.74 12.03
CA ASP A 379 -21.36 15.78 13.04
C ASP A 379 -20.75 15.36 14.39
N ARG A 380 -20.78 14.06 14.69
CA ARG A 380 -20.13 13.51 15.87
C ARG A 380 -18.61 13.52 15.74
N LEU A 381 -18.07 13.12 14.59
CA LEU A 381 -16.63 13.13 14.36
C LEU A 381 -16.06 14.56 14.43
N CYS A 382 -16.71 15.53 13.77
CA CYS A 382 -16.31 16.94 13.80
C CYS A 382 -16.21 17.50 15.23
N ARG A 383 -17.05 17.04 16.17
CA ARG A 383 -17.02 17.46 17.57
C ARG A 383 -15.85 16.92 18.38
N VAL A 384 -15.22 15.83 17.95
CA VAL A 384 -14.19 15.11 18.73
C VAL A 384 -12.78 15.18 18.12
N VAL A 385 -12.66 15.71 16.90
CA VAL A 385 -11.37 15.95 16.23
C VAL A 385 -10.92 17.41 16.42
N PRO A 386 -9.64 17.74 16.19
CA PRO A 386 -9.19 19.13 16.19
C PRO A 386 -9.96 20.02 15.19
N PRO A 387 -10.14 21.32 15.48
CA PRO A 387 -10.90 22.23 14.61
C PRO A 387 -10.44 22.22 13.15
N GLU A 388 -9.12 22.16 12.91
CA GLU A 388 -8.55 22.14 11.56
C GLU A 388 -8.98 20.89 10.76
N VAL A 389 -9.02 19.74 11.43
CA VAL A 389 -9.48 18.48 10.83
C VAL A 389 -11.00 18.49 10.66
N SER A 390 -11.74 19.09 11.60
CA SER A 390 -13.19 19.28 11.48
C SER A 390 -13.55 20.16 10.26
N ASP A 391 -12.78 21.21 10.00
CA ASP A 391 -12.97 22.08 8.84
C ASP A 391 -12.70 21.33 7.53
N GLU A 392 -11.66 20.51 7.49
CA GLU A 392 -11.37 19.61 6.36
C GLU A 392 -12.48 18.59 6.14
N ILE A 393 -12.96 17.92 7.20
CA ILE A 393 -14.09 16.97 7.09
C ILE A 393 -15.33 17.68 6.56
N THR A 394 -15.64 18.87 7.07
CA THR A 394 -16.82 19.62 6.63
C THR A 394 -16.70 19.98 5.14
N ARG A 395 -15.59 20.61 4.75
CA ARG A 395 -15.37 21.09 3.38
C ARG A 395 -15.22 19.96 2.35
N ASP A 396 -14.53 18.89 2.69
CA ASP A 396 -14.08 17.91 1.70
C ASP A 396 -14.92 16.62 1.73
N ILE A 397 -15.52 16.29 2.87
CA ILE A 397 -16.31 15.07 3.06
C ILE A 397 -17.80 15.40 3.15
N LYS A 398 -18.23 16.22 4.11
CA LYS A 398 -19.65 16.54 4.33
C LYS A 398 -20.29 17.17 3.09
N ASP A 399 -19.62 18.17 2.51
CA ASP A 399 -20.06 18.82 1.27
C ASP A 399 -20.25 17.86 0.10
N CYS A 400 -19.54 16.72 0.04
CA CYS A 400 -19.76 15.73 -1.02
C CYS A 400 -21.16 15.09 -0.88
N PHE A 401 -21.50 14.61 0.31
CA PHE A 401 -22.78 13.96 0.57
C PHE A 401 -23.97 14.93 0.50
N GLU A 402 -23.80 16.16 1.01
CA GLU A 402 -24.86 17.17 1.02
C GLU A 402 -25.19 17.74 -0.37
N ARG A 403 -24.24 17.70 -1.32
CA ARG A 403 -24.49 18.15 -2.70
C ARG A 403 -25.41 17.22 -3.48
N ARG A 404 -25.48 15.93 -3.11
CA ARG A 404 -26.24 14.91 -3.85
C ARG A 404 -26.99 13.97 -2.90
N PRO A 405 -27.88 14.49 -2.03
CA PRO A 405 -28.53 13.70 -0.99
C PRO A 405 -29.41 12.59 -1.59
N SER A 406 -30.05 12.85 -2.73
CA SER A 406 -30.87 11.84 -3.44
C SER A 406 -30.05 10.64 -3.92
N GLN A 407 -28.76 10.81 -4.23
CA GLN A 407 -27.90 9.71 -4.66
C GLN A 407 -27.36 8.89 -3.49
N CYS A 408 -27.35 9.43 -2.27
CA CYS A 408 -26.74 8.82 -1.08
C CYS A 408 -27.69 7.91 -0.28
N GLY A 409 -28.77 7.41 -0.91
CA GLY A 409 -29.82 6.66 -0.21
C GLY A 409 -29.38 5.34 0.45
N TRP A 410 -28.20 4.82 0.13
CA TRP A 410 -27.66 3.59 0.72
C TRP A 410 -26.39 3.82 1.54
N MET A 411 -26.08 5.07 1.93
CA MET A 411 -24.95 5.37 2.83
C MET A 411 -25.19 4.91 4.28
N ASP A 412 -26.45 4.73 4.66
CA ASP A 412 -26.88 4.36 6.03
C ASP A 412 -27.10 2.86 6.22
N CYS A 413 -26.70 2.03 5.25
CA CYS A 413 -26.85 0.56 5.31
C CYS A 413 -26.25 -0.06 6.58
N ARG A 414 -25.22 0.52 7.20
CA ARG A 414 -24.63 0.02 8.46
C ARG A 414 -25.64 -0.06 9.60
N GLY A 415 -26.35 1.03 9.86
CA GLY A 415 -27.31 1.14 10.96
C GLY A 415 -28.75 0.77 10.56
N ASN A 416 -29.02 0.52 9.28
CA ASN A 416 -30.38 0.41 8.77
C ASN A 416 -30.59 -0.85 7.92
N ALA A 417 -31.24 -1.86 8.52
CA ALA A 417 -31.55 -3.12 7.88
C ALA A 417 -32.49 -2.98 6.67
N SER A 418 -33.45 -2.04 6.69
CA SER A 418 -34.37 -1.86 5.57
C SER A 418 -33.67 -1.26 4.35
N LEU A 419 -32.68 -0.40 4.55
CA LEU A 419 -31.84 0.10 3.46
C LEU A 419 -30.93 -0.99 2.89
N ARG A 420 -30.35 -1.87 3.73
CA ARG A 420 -29.64 -3.06 3.25
C ARG A 420 -30.54 -3.95 2.40
N GLN A 421 -31.75 -4.24 2.88
CA GLN A 421 -32.72 -5.03 2.13
C GLN A 421 -33.09 -4.35 0.80
N SER A 422 -33.32 -3.03 0.82
CA SER A 422 -33.63 -2.27 -0.40
C SER A 422 -32.50 -2.34 -1.45
N LEU A 423 -31.23 -2.30 -1.02
CA LEU A 423 -30.10 -2.51 -1.94
C LEU A 423 -30.12 -3.93 -2.51
N MET A 424 -30.28 -4.95 -1.66
CA MET A 424 -30.33 -6.35 -2.09
C MET A 424 -31.50 -6.62 -3.05
N ASP A 425 -32.66 -6.04 -2.78
CA ASP A 425 -33.84 -6.12 -3.64
C ASP A 425 -33.59 -5.44 -4.98
N SER A 426 -32.88 -4.30 -5.00
CA SER A 426 -32.48 -3.62 -6.24
C SER A 426 -31.58 -4.52 -7.10
N ILE A 427 -30.60 -5.18 -6.49
CA ILE A 427 -29.69 -6.12 -7.20
C ILE A 427 -30.49 -7.32 -7.73
N ARG A 428 -31.35 -7.91 -6.89
CA ARG A 428 -32.21 -9.05 -7.27
C ARG A 428 -33.13 -8.70 -8.43
N GLN A 429 -33.71 -7.50 -8.42
CA GLN A 429 -34.56 -7.02 -9.51
C GLN A 429 -33.77 -6.91 -10.82
N LYS A 430 -32.54 -6.39 -10.79
CA LYS A 430 -31.68 -6.31 -11.99
C LYS A 430 -31.32 -7.69 -12.55
N LEU A 431 -31.09 -8.67 -11.69
CA LEU A 431 -30.89 -10.07 -12.09
C LEU A 431 -32.15 -10.63 -12.77
N ALA A 432 -33.31 -10.46 -12.14
CA ALA A 432 -34.59 -10.94 -12.66
C ALA A 432 -34.95 -10.30 -14.03
N ASP A 433 -34.75 -8.98 -14.15
CA ASP A 433 -34.98 -8.22 -15.37
C ASP A 433 -33.88 -8.41 -16.41
N ARG A 434 -32.80 -9.14 -16.06
CA ARG A 434 -31.62 -9.37 -16.91
C ARG A 434 -31.03 -8.06 -17.44
N THR A 435 -31.08 -7.02 -16.62
CA THR A 435 -30.60 -5.69 -16.96
C THR A 435 -29.15 -5.56 -16.50
N PRO A 436 -28.23 -5.09 -17.37
CA PRO A 436 -26.85 -4.82 -17.00
C PRO A 436 -26.77 -3.96 -15.74
N TYR A 437 -25.90 -4.34 -14.80
CA TYR A 437 -25.72 -3.60 -13.55
C TYR A 437 -24.32 -3.82 -12.99
N SER A 438 -23.75 -2.81 -12.34
CA SER A 438 -22.53 -2.97 -11.56
C SER A 438 -22.55 -2.17 -10.27
N LEU A 439 -22.00 -2.79 -9.22
CA LEU A 439 -21.64 -2.15 -7.97
C LEU A 439 -20.11 -2.26 -7.79
N ILE A 440 -19.45 -1.11 -7.84
CA ILE A 440 -17.99 -0.98 -7.71
C ILE A 440 -17.66 -0.28 -6.39
N ARG A 441 -16.71 -0.80 -5.62
CA ARG A 441 -16.29 -0.20 -4.34
C ARG A 441 -14.94 0.50 -4.50
N LEU A 442 -14.82 1.67 -3.92
CA LEU A 442 -13.68 2.55 -4.03
C LEU A 442 -13.10 2.80 -2.63
N GLY A 443 -11.92 2.24 -2.36
CA GLY A 443 -11.11 2.59 -1.20
C GLY A 443 -9.95 3.50 -1.61
N ASP A 444 -8.95 3.62 -0.75
CA ASP A 444 -7.75 4.41 -1.05
C ASP A 444 -7.00 3.87 -2.27
N GLY A 445 -7.02 2.54 -2.47
CA GLY A 445 -6.42 1.84 -3.61
C GLY A 445 -6.86 2.38 -4.98
N GLU A 446 -8.13 2.72 -5.10
CA GLU A 446 -8.77 3.09 -6.36
C GLU A 446 -8.46 4.53 -6.79
N SER A 447 -7.81 5.33 -5.95
CA SER A 447 -7.24 6.62 -6.37
C SER A 447 -6.31 6.47 -7.58
N TYR A 448 -5.78 5.26 -7.83
CA TYR A 448 -4.99 4.89 -9.00
C TYR A 448 -5.67 5.23 -10.34
N ALA A 449 -7.00 5.26 -10.40
CA ALA A 449 -7.76 5.65 -11.59
C ALA A 449 -7.68 7.16 -11.91
N TRP A 450 -7.41 8.00 -10.91
CA TRP A 450 -7.30 9.46 -11.07
C TRP A 450 -5.84 9.87 -11.36
N THR A 451 -5.39 9.55 -12.57
CA THR A 451 -4.04 9.90 -13.01
C THR A 451 -3.75 11.40 -12.82
N GLY A 452 -2.58 11.72 -12.28
CA GLY A 452 -2.15 13.08 -11.98
C GLY A 452 -2.46 13.58 -10.55
N GLU A 453 -3.34 12.92 -9.80
CA GLU A 453 -3.62 13.28 -8.39
C GLU A 453 -2.68 12.56 -7.39
N ILE A 454 -1.99 11.51 -7.85
CA ILE A 454 -1.06 10.72 -7.04
C ILE A 454 0.35 10.88 -7.60
N SER A 455 1.35 10.97 -6.71
CA SER A 455 2.76 11.00 -7.12
C SER A 455 3.20 9.68 -7.77
N ALA A 456 4.12 9.76 -8.72
CA ALA A 456 4.67 8.59 -9.41
C ALA A 456 5.37 7.59 -8.47
N GLU A 457 5.91 8.06 -7.34
CA GLU A 457 6.49 7.22 -6.29
C GLU A 457 5.40 6.39 -5.59
N ARG A 458 4.28 7.01 -5.21
CA ARG A 458 3.15 6.34 -4.57
C ARG A 458 2.51 5.31 -5.49
N VAL A 459 2.38 5.64 -6.78
CA VAL A 459 1.94 4.68 -7.81
C VAL A 459 2.87 3.46 -7.82
N ARG A 460 4.19 3.66 -7.98
CA ARG A 460 5.16 2.54 -7.98
C ARG A 460 5.13 1.72 -6.71
N PHE A 461 5.02 2.36 -5.55
CA PHE A 461 4.88 1.65 -4.26
C PHE A 461 3.66 0.73 -4.22
N ARG A 462 2.53 1.17 -4.77
CA ARG A 462 1.30 0.38 -4.85
C ARG A 462 1.43 -0.79 -5.81
N GLU A 463 2.01 -0.58 -6.98
CA GLU A 463 2.26 -1.64 -7.96
C GLU A 463 3.18 -2.73 -7.36
N MET A 464 4.26 -2.33 -6.69
CA MET A 464 5.12 -3.26 -5.96
C MET A 464 4.35 -4.01 -4.86
N ALA A 465 3.49 -3.31 -4.11
CA ALA A 465 2.71 -3.93 -3.07
C ALA A 465 1.69 -4.94 -3.62
N TRP A 466 0.99 -4.60 -4.71
CA TRP A 466 -0.08 -5.39 -5.30
C TRP A 466 0.44 -6.56 -6.14
N TRP A 467 1.44 -6.29 -6.97
CA TRP A 467 1.85 -7.17 -8.07
C TRP A 467 3.31 -7.59 -7.99
N GLY A 468 4.06 -7.10 -6.99
CA GLY A 468 5.47 -7.43 -6.79
C GLY A 468 6.39 -6.80 -7.84
N THR A 469 5.85 -5.95 -8.71
CA THR A 469 6.58 -5.30 -9.80
C THR A 469 5.94 -3.97 -10.17
N THR A 470 6.73 -3.05 -10.72
CA THR A 470 6.23 -1.80 -11.31
C THR A 470 5.86 -1.99 -12.76
N LEU A 471 4.83 -1.30 -13.23
CA LEU A 471 4.33 -1.45 -14.59
C LEU A 471 5.06 -0.56 -15.61
N PRO A 472 5.16 -1.00 -16.88
CA PRO A 472 5.42 -0.11 -18.00
C PRO A 472 4.41 1.04 -18.04
N SER A 473 4.84 2.22 -18.48
CA SER A 473 3.98 3.41 -18.48
C SER A 473 2.71 3.20 -19.30
N GLU A 474 2.80 2.60 -20.48
CA GLU A 474 1.65 2.35 -21.35
C GLU A 474 0.59 1.47 -20.66
N LEU A 475 1.02 0.32 -20.12
CA LEU A 475 0.15 -0.61 -19.39
C LEU A 475 -0.50 0.04 -18.16
N ARG A 476 0.26 0.85 -17.41
CA ARG A 476 -0.25 1.63 -16.27
C ARG A 476 -1.38 2.57 -16.69
N HIS A 477 -1.16 3.36 -17.74
CA HIS A 477 -2.16 4.32 -18.23
C HIS A 477 -3.40 3.60 -18.75
N ARG A 478 -3.23 2.49 -19.46
CA ARG A 478 -4.34 1.65 -19.93
C ARG A 478 -5.19 1.15 -18.77
N ILE A 479 -4.57 0.51 -17.77
CA ILE A 479 -5.28 0.02 -16.57
C ILE A 479 -5.97 1.16 -15.82
N ALA A 480 -5.31 2.31 -15.64
CA ALA A 480 -5.91 3.45 -14.94
C ALA A 480 -7.12 4.02 -15.71
N SER A 481 -7.02 4.11 -17.05
CA SER A 481 -8.11 4.59 -17.91
C SER A 481 -9.30 3.63 -17.89
N GLU A 482 -9.06 2.34 -18.11
CA GLU A 482 -10.12 1.31 -18.11
C GLU A 482 -10.80 1.21 -16.74
N MET A 483 -10.02 1.34 -15.66
CA MET A 483 -10.56 1.42 -14.30
C MET A 483 -11.44 2.65 -14.12
N PHE A 484 -10.99 3.82 -14.57
CA PHE A 484 -11.77 5.05 -14.50
C PHE A 484 -13.08 4.94 -15.30
N ASP A 485 -13.05 4.34 -16.49
CA ASP A 485 -14.24 4.11 -17.31
C ASP A 485 -15.23 3.17 -16.62
N ALA A 486 -14.76 2.07 -16.04
CA ALA A 486 -15.62 1.18 -15.26
C ALA A 486 -16.27 1.91 -14.07
N ILE A 487 -15.51 2.73 -13.34
CA ILE A 487 -16.01 3.55 -12.23
C ILE A 487 -17.06 4.56 -12.73
N ARG A 488 -16.78 5.24 -13.85
CA ARG A 488 -17.66 6.22 -14.47
C ARG A 488 -18.99 5.61 -14.90
N GLU A 489 -18.99 4.36 -15.34
CA GLU A 489 -20.18 3.69 -15.86
C GLU A 489 -20.95 2.88 -14.81
N ALA A 490 -20.41 2.77 -13.59
CA ALA A 490 -21.04 2.03 -12.51
C ALA A 490 -22.40 2.63 -12.09
N ASP A 491 -23.37 1.74 -11.87
CA ASP A 491 -24.72 2.09 -11.42
C ASP A 491 -24.71 2.43 -9.93
N VAL A 492 -23.86 1.73 -9.16
CA VAL A 492 -23.62 2.00 -7.74
C VAL A 492 -22.13 2.10 -7.43
N LEU A 493 -21.76 3.16 -6.72
CA LEU A 493 -20.41 3.32 -6.17
C LEU A 493 -20.43 3.19 -4.65
N GLY A 494 -19.67 2.22 -4.13
CA GLY A 494 -19.28 2.18 -2.73
C GLY A 494 -18.15 3.17 -2.50
N VAL A 495 -18.38 4.26 -1.79
CA VAL A 495 -17.38 5.34 -1.57
C VAL A 495 -16.88 5.36 -0.12
N PRO A 496 -15.74 6.00 0.16
CA PRO A 496 -15.27 6.17 1.53
C PRO A 496 -16.30 6.81 2.44
N SER A 497 -16.74 6.06 3.46
CA SER A 497 -17.69 6.54 4.45
C SER A 497 -17.00 7.30 5.58
N ILE A 498 -17.77 8.07 6.35
CA ILE A 498 -17.24 8.76 7.52
C ILE A 498 -16.66 7.78 8.55
N PHE A 499 -17.22 6.57 8.65
CA PHE A 499 -16.70 5.51 9.52
C PHE A 499 -15.30 5.08 9.08
N ARG A 500 -15.05 4.99 7.77
CA ARG A 500 -13.71 4.74 7.24
C ARG A 500 -12.73 5.87 7.59
N ILE A 501 -13.16 7.12 7.41
CA ILE A 501 -12.32 8.29 7.72
C ILE A 501 -12.02 8.34 9.23
N ALA A 502 -13.02 8.14 10.08
CA ALA A 502 -12.86 8.08 11.54
C ALA A 502 -11.87 7.00 11.96
N ARG A 503 -11.94 5.81 11.33
CA ARG A 503 -11.00 4.71 11.57
C ARG A 503 -9.56 5.16 11.33
N ASP A 504 -9.31 5.84 10.20
CA ASP A 504 -7.96 6.20 9.75
C ASP A 504 -7.38 7.44 10.46
N ILE A 505 -8.22 8.28 11.10
CA ILE A 505 -7.75 9.36 11.98
C ILE A 505 -7.27 8.76 13.32
N MET A 506 -5.99 8.40 13.42
CA MET A 506 -5.41 7.77 14.62
C MET A 506 -5.02 8.78 15.71
N GLY A 507 -5.99 9.52 16.28
CA GLY A 507 -5.73 10.48 17.38
C GLY A 507 -4.69 11.57 17.05
N SER A 508 -4.22 11.62 15.80
CA SER A 508 -3.18 12.51 15.32
C SER A 508 -3.80 13.86 15.05
N ARG A 509 -3.16 14.94 15.49
CA ARG A 509 -3.51 16.32 15.12
C ARG A 509 -3.19 16.68 13.66
N LYS A 510 -2.93 15.67 12.83
CA LYS A 510 -2.46 15.82 11.46
C LYS A 510 -3.65 16.00 10.53
N SER A 511 -3.48 16.89 9.56
CA SER A 511 -4.41 17.09 8.45
C SER A 511 -4.73 15.76 7.73
N LEU A 512 -5.93 15.66 7.14
CA LEU A 512 -6.31 14.60 6.21
C LEU A 512 -5.36 14.50 5.01
N TYR A 513 -4.65 15.58 4.69
CA TYR A 513 -3.74 15.65 3.54
C TYR A 513 -2.31 15.26 3.87
N GLU A 514 -1.91 15.24 5.15
CA GLU A 514 -0.54 14.88 5.54
C GLU A 514 -0.25 13.39 5.33
N GLU A 515 -1.22 12.53 5.60
CA GLU A 515 -1.06 11.08 5.46
C GLU A 515 -1.51 10.61 4.07
N PRO A 516 -0.65 9.96 3.26
CA PRO A 516 -0.98 9.62 1.88
C PRO A 516 -2.27 8.81 1.72
N SER A 517 -2.53 7.84 2.61
CA SER A 517 -3.75 7.01 2.56
C SER A 517 -5.02 7.84 2.76
N ARG A 518 -5.01 8.80 3.69
CA ARG A 518 -6.16 9.68 3.97
C ARG A 518 -6.41 10.63 2.80
N ARG A 519 -5.34 11.22 2.25
CA ARG A 519 -5.41 12.05 1.06
C ARG A 519 -6.02 11.30 -0.12
N GLU A 520 -5.58 10.06 -0.33
CA GLU A 520 -6.06 9.19 -1.40
C GLU A 520 -7.55 8.82 -1.23
N LEU A 521 -8.06 8.67 0.01
CA LEU A 521 -9.50 8.52 0.27
C LEU A 521 -10.28 9.79 -0.12
N VAL A 522 -9.76 10.96 0.24
CA VAL A 522 -10.38 12.26 -0.11
C VAL A 522 -10.39 12.46 -1.63
N THR A 523 -9.29 12.13 -2.33
CA THR A 523 -9.22 12.15 -3.80
C THR A 523 -10.30 11.27 -4.44
N VAL A 524 -10.46 10.04 -3.96
CA VAL A 524 -11.48 9.09 -4.46
C VAL A 524 -12.88 9.62 -4.22
N LEU A 525 -13.15 10.14 -3.03
CA LEU A 525 -14.45 10.70 -2.68
C LEU A 525 -14.80 11.89 -3.58
N HIS A 526 -13.89 12.85 -3.73
CA HIS A 526 -14.11 13.98 -4.65
C HIS A 526 -14.32 13.51 -6.08
N GLY A 527 -13.44 12.65 -6.57
CA GLY A 527 -13.51 12.09 -7.92
C GLY A 527 -14.86 11.43 -8.19
N ALA A 528 -15.33 10.57 -7.29
CA ALA A 528 -16.62 9.87 -7.43
C ALA A 528 -17.83 10.84 -7.47
N PHE A 529 -17.82 11.88 -6.64
CA PHE A 529 -18.90 12.89 -6.60
C PHE A 529 -18.82 13.94 -7.71
N GLU A 530 -17.71 14.02 -8.45
CA GLU A 530 -17.58 14.87 -9.64
C GLU A 530 -18.04 14.17 -10.92
N LEU A 531 -18.17 12.84 -10.91
CA LEU A 531 -18.67 12.09 -12.05
C LEU A 531 -20.10 12.52 -12.45
N PRO A 532 -20.39 12.62 -13.75
CA PRO A 532 -21.73 12.91 -14.24
C PRO A 532 -22.68 11.73 -14.00
N GLY A 533 -23.99 11.98 -14.06
CA GLY A 533 -25.05 10.97 -13.95
C GLY A 533 -25.91 11.18 -12.72
N GLU A 534 -27.20 11.48 -12.93
CA GLU A 534 -28.19 11.69 -11.87
C GLU A 534 -28.75 10.37 -11.31
N GLU A 535 -28.69 9.29 -12.09
CA GLU A 535 -29.23 7.98 -11.72
C GLU A 535 -28.29 7.17 -10.81
N ARG A 536 -26.99 7.50 -10.79
CA ARG A 536 -25.99 6.79 -9.98
C ARG A 536 -26.35 6.88 -8.50
N ARG A 537 -26.20 5.77 -7.79
CA ARG A 537 -26.36 5.71 -6.32
C ARG A 537 -25.03 5.51 -5.62
N PHE A 538 -24.98 5.97 -4.38
CA PHE A 538 -23.84 5.81 -3.49
C PHE A 538 -24.20 4.95 -2.28
N THR A 539 -23.26 4.10 -1.91
CA THR A 539 -23.23 3.35 -0.65
C THR A 539 -21.83 3.44 -0.07
N GLU A 540 -21.57 2.83 1.09
CA GLU A 540 -20.23 2.80 1.64
C GLU A 540 -19.32 1.77 0.95
N GLU A 541 -18.02 2.04 0.88
CA GLU A 541 -16.99 1.13 0.35
C GLU A 541 -17.00 -0.25 1.04
N ARG A 542 -17.54 -0.32 2.26
CA ARG A 542 -17.66 -1.52 3.08
C ARG A 542 -18.97 -2.28 2.92
N ILE A 543 -19.81 -1.90 1.95
CA ILE A 543 -21.10 -2.56 1.73
C ILE A 543 -20.99 -4.07 1.50
N HIS A 544 -19.88 -4.52 0.92
CA HIS A 544 -19.57 -5.96 0.79
C HIS A 544 -19.64 -6.72 2.11
N GLN A 545 -19.17 -6.14 3.21
CA GLN A 545 -19.20 -6.78 4.52
C GLN A 545 -20.60 -6.80 5.15
N LEU A 546 -21.49 -5.93 4.68
CA LEU A 546 -22.85 -5.81 5.20
C LEU A 546 -23.88 -6.60 4.40
N CYS A 547 -23.59 -6.89 3.13
CA CYS A 547 -24.56 -7.41 2.17
C CYS A 547 -24.06 -8.65 1.40
N PHE A 548 -22.76 -8.90 1.32
CA PHE A 548 -22.16 -9.94 0.45
C PHE A 548 -21.42 -11.01 1.26
N ASP A 549 -21.92 -11.35 2.44
CA ASP A 549 -21.62 -12.63 3.08
C ASP A 549 -22.35 -13.78 2.36
N LEU A 550 -22.12 -15.02 2.81
CA LEU A 550 -22.71 -16.19 2.16
C LEU A 550 -24.26 -16.15 2.16
N GLU A 551 -24.88 -15.65 3.23
CA GLU A 551 -26.33 -15.51 3.33
C GLU A 551 -26.85 -14.47 2.34
N GLY A 552 -26.20 -13.31 2.24
CA GLY A 552 -26.56 -12.27 1.28
C GLY A 552 -26.42 -12.74 -0.16
N ILE A 553 -25.34 -13.46 -0.49
CA ILE A 553 -25.18 -14.04 -1.83
C ILE A 553 -26.26 -15.09 -2.11
N GLU A 554 -26.59 -15.95 -1.15
CA GLU A 554 -27.66 -16.95 -1.27
C GLU A 554 -29.01 -16.32 -1.62
N GLN A 555 -29.31 -15.13 -1.10
CA GLN A 555 -30.54 -14.40 -1.45
C GLN A 555 -30.59 -13.87 -2.90
N LEU A 556 -29.46 -13.82 -3.59
CA LEU A 556 -29.35 -13.34 -4.98
C LEU A 556 -29.36 -14.48 -6.00
N ILE A 557 -28.82 -15.65 -5.61
CA ILE A 557 -28.66 -16.83 -6.49
C ILE A 557 -29.98 -17.24 -7.19
N PRO A 558 -31.16 -17.29 -6.54
CA PRO A 558 -32.39 -17.72 -7.20
C PRO A 558 -32.82 -16.85 -8.39
N ALA A 559 -32.44 -15.57 -8.41
CA ALA A 559 -32.74 -14.66 -9.51
C ALA A 559 -31.71 -14.73 -10.65
N ALA A 560 -30.56 -15.37 -10.41
CA ALA A 560 -29.48 -15.50 -11.38
C ALA A 560 -29.68 -16.73 -12.27
N ARG A 561 -29.37 -16.58 -13.57
CA ARG A 561 -29.33 -17.70 -14.51
C ARG A 561 -28.09 -18.58 -14.31
N ARG A 562 -27.00 -17.96 -13.86
CA ARG A 562 -25.70 -18.57 -13.55
C ARG A 562 -24.94 -17.65 -12.62
N VAL A 563 -23.98 -18.23 -11.91
CA VAL A 563 -23.05 -17.49 -11.06
C VAL A 563 -21.65 -17.61 -11.65
N VAL A 564 -20.98 -16.47 -11.81
CA VAL A 564 -19.59 -16.39 -12.28
C VAL A 564 -18.76 -15.77 -11.16
N VAL A 565 -17.69 -16.43 -10.74
CA VAL A 565 -16.78 -15.92 -9.70
C VAL A 565 -15.42 -15.61 -10.34
N VAL A 566 -15.00 -14.35 -10.27
CA VAL A 566 -13.68 -13.90 -10.73
C VAL A 566 -12.83 -13.64 -9.50
N SER A 567 -11.91 -14.54 -9.15
CA SER A 567 -11.16 -14.46 -7.90
C SER A 567 -9.80 -15.14 -7.97
N SER A 568 -8.88 -14.76 -7.08
CA SER A 568 -7.60 -15.44 -6.94
C SER A 568 -7.64 -16.65 -6.03
N ILE A 569 -8.83 -17.04 -5.56
CA ILE A 569 -9.03 -18.21 -4.72
C ILE A 569 -9.14 -19.42 -5.63
N LYS A 570 -8.55 -20.54 -5.21
CA LYS A 570 -8.61 -21.80 -5.96
C LYS A 570 -10.05 -22.25 -6.22
N GLU A 571 -10.29 -22.73 -7.43
CA GLU A 571 -11.62 -23.13 -7.89
C GLU A 571 -12.29 -24.12 -6.93
N GLU A 572 -11.58 -25.15 -6.48
CA GLU A 572 -12.12 -26.19 -5.60
C GLU A 572 -12.65 -25.63 -4.27
N LEU A 573 -12.04 -24.55 -3.75
CA LEU A 573 -12.46 -23.91 -2.51
C LEU A 573 -13.72 -23.06 -2.72
N ILE A 574 -13.79 -22.31 -3.83
CA ILE A 574 -14.99 -21.57 -4.22
C ILE A 574 -16.17 -22.53 -4.44
N GLN A 575 -15.92 -23.63 -5.15
CA GLN A 575 -16.91 -24.69 -5.35
C GLN A 575 -17.36 -25.25 -4.00
N GLY A 576 -16.45 -25.59 -3.09
CA GLY A 576 -16.79 -26.08 -1.75
C GLY A 576 -17.67 -25.10 -0.96
N ALA A 577 -17.38 -23.79 -1.02
CA ALA A 577 -18.12 -22.78 -0.27
C ALA A 577 -19.53 -22.48 -0.84
N LEU A 578 -19.68 -22.49 -2.16
CA LEU A 578 -20.91 -22.04 -2.81
C LEU A 578 -21.82 -23.18 -3.28
N ARG A 579 -21.31 -24.38 -3.54
CA ARG A 579 -22.07 -25.43 -4.26
C ARG A 579 -23.33 -25.88 -3.54
N GLU A 580 -23.31 -25.95 -2.21
CA GLU A 580 -24.49 -26.29 -1.42
C GLU A 580 -25.58 -25.19 -1.47
N ARG A 581 -25.20 -23.95 -1.78
CA ARG A 581 -26.08 -22.76 -1.83
C ARG A 581 -26.58 -22.47 -3.24
N LEU A 582 -25.91 -23.02 -4.25
CA LEU A 582 -26.17 -22.75 -5.65
C LEU A 582 -27.37 -23.50 -6.21
N ALA A 583 -28.02 -24.39 -5.44
CA ALA A 583 -29.09 -25.26 -5.92
C ALA A 583 -28.75 -25.88 -7.30
N ASP A 584 -29.46 -25.49 -8.36
CA ASP A 584 -29.25 -25.97 -9.74
C ASP A 584 -28.55 -24.92 -10.65
N GLN A 585 -28.17 -23.76 -10.11
CA GLN A 585 -27.55 -22.68 -10.88
C GLN A 585 -26.11 -23.08 -11.28
N PRO A 586 -25.74 -22.96 -12.57
CA PRO A 586 -24.36 -23.19 -13.01
C PRO A 586 -23.39 -22.23 -12.33
N LEU A 587 -22.30 -22.78 -11.79
CA LEU A 587 -21.17 -22.02 -11.26
C LEU A 587 -19.97 -22.12 -12.20
N ILE A 588 -19.48 -20.96 -12.61
CA ILE A 588 -18.27 -20.80 -13.41
C ILE A 588 -17.26 -20.03 -12.58
N THR A 589 -16.03 -20.52 -12.50
CA THR A 589 -14.93 -19.78 -11.89
C THR A 589 -13.97 -19.29 -12.97
N ILE A 590 -13.48 -18.07 -12.80
CA ILE A 590 -12.47 -17.44 -13.65
C ILE A 590 -11.30 -17.11 -12.72
N PRO A 591 -10.25 -17.96 -12.68
CA PRO A 591 -9.12 -17.75 -11.79
C PRO A 591 -8.29 -16.56 -12.24
N ILE A 592 -7.73 -15.83 -11.27
CA ILE A 592 -6.81 -14.72 -11.52
C ILE A 592 -5.55 -14.83 -10.64
N PRO A 593 -4.38 -14.35 -11.09
CA PRO A 593 -3.21 -14.27 -10.23
C PRO A 593 -3.48 -13.51 -8.92
N THR A 594 -2.96 -14.05 -7.81
CA THR A 594 -3.10 -13.44 -6.49
C THR A 594 -2.20 -12.21 -6.29
N HIS A 595 -2.45 -11.50 -5.18
CA HIS A 595 -1.66 -10.37 -4.74
C HIS A 595 -0.26 -10.81 -4.29
N ALA A 596 0.78 -9.98 -4.48
CA ALA A 596 2.17 -10.36 -4.20
C ALA A 596 2.41 -10.87 -2.77
N ARG A 597 1.73 -10.28 -1.78
CA ARG A 597 1.80 -10.71 -0.36
C ARG A 597 1.16 -12.06 -0.06
N THR A 598 0.30 -12.56 -0.92
CA THR A 598 -0.40 -13.85 -0.78
C THR A 598 0.06 -14.88 -1.80
N ALA A 599 1.03 -14.52 -2.65
CA ALA A 599 1.66 -15.44 -3.59
C ALA A 599 2.31 -16.60 -2.83
N GLY A 600 1.97 -17.83 -3.22
CA GLY A 600 2.43 -19.07 -2.57
C GLY A 600 1.54 -19.58 -1.44
N GLY A 601 0.48 -18.87 -1.05
CA GLY A 601 -0.48 -19.38 -0.07
C GLY A 601 -1.35 -20.49 -0.64
N GLU A 602 -1.66 -21.52 0.17
CA GLU A 602 -2.42 -22.71 -0.26
C GLU A 602 -3.84 -22.41 -0.76
N LEU A 603 -4.41 -21.29 -0.32
CA LEU A 603 -5.76 -20.85 -0.68
C LEU A 603 -5.85 -20.19 -2.06
N PHE A 604 -4.72 -19.73 -2.59
CA PHE A 604 -4.69 -18.84 -3.73
C PHE A 604 -4.09 -19.49 -4.97
N GLU A 605 -4.52 -19.00 -6.12
CA GLU A 605 -3.98 -19.36 -7.42
C GLU A 605 -2.56 -18.84 -7.57
N SER A 606 -1.64 -19.76 -7.87
CA SER A 606 -0.29 -19.44 -8.29
C SER A 606 -0.25 -19.16 -9.78
N SER A 607 0.46 -18.11 -10.18
CA SER A 607 0.71 -17.82 -11.59
C SER A 607 2.15 -17.34 -11.77
N ASP A 608 2.74 -17.67 -12.91
CA ASP A 608 4.06 -17.21 -13.30
C ASP A 608 4.08 -15.71 -13.66
N GLN A 609 2.90 -15.12 -13.90
CA GLN A 609 2.77 -13.71 -14.26
C GLN A 609 1.79 -12.97 -13.34
N PRO A 610 2.14 -11.75 -12.89
CA PRO A 610 1.22 -10.91 -12.16
C PRO A 610 -0.02 -10.53 -12.98
N LEU A 611 -1.14 -10.30 -12.31
CA LEU A 611 -2.44 -9.99 -12.92
C LEU A 611 -2.41 -8.92 -14.04
N PRO A 612 -1.71 -7.79 -13.92
CA PRO A 612 -1.64 -6.77 -14.98
C PRO A 612 -1.16 -7.26 -16.34
N PHE A 613 -0.43 -8.38 -16.41
CA PHE A 613 0.12 -8.90 -17.66
C PHE A 613 -0.79 -9.95 -18.33
N VAL A 614 -1.80 -10.44 -17.60
CA VAL A 614 -2.72 -11.48 -18.07
C VAL A 614 -4.19 -11.07 -18.00
N TYR A 615 -4.51 -9.87 -17.51
CA TYR A 615 -5.90 -9.46 -17.29
C TYR A 615 -6.72 -9.38 -18.59
N ASP A 616 -6.09 -9.14 -19.75
CA ASP A 616 -6.79 -9.19 -21.06
C ASP A 616 -7.41 -10.57 -21.31
N GLN A 617 -6.72 -11.66 -20.93
CA GLN A 617 -7.23 -13.03 -21.04
C GLN A 617 -8.43 -13.26 -20.11
N VAL A 618 -8.42 -12.60 -18.94
CA VAL A 618 -9.53 -12.64 -17.98
C VAL A 618 -10.74 -11.90 -18.56
N LEU A 619 -10.53 -10.76 -19.22
CA LEU A 619 -11.60 -10.02 -19.91
C LEU A 619 -12.24 -10.86 -21.01
N ASP A 620 -11.46 -11.60 -21.79
CA ASP A 620 -11.99 -12.49 -22.83
C ASP A 620 -12.83 -13.64 -22.24
N GLN A 621 -12.41 -14.19 -21.10
CA GLN A 621 -13.22 -15.16 -20.37
C GLN A 621 -14.53 -14.55 -19.85
N ILE A 622 -14.49 -13.34 -19.30
CA ILE A 622 -15.68 -12.62 -18.85
C ILE A 622 -16.65 -12.42 -20.02
N ARG A 623 -16.18 -11.91 -21.18
CA ARG A 623 -16.98 -11.73 -22.39
C ARG A 623 -17.65 -13.01 -22.88
N THR A 624 -16.96 -14.15 -22.73
CA THR A 624 -17.44 -15.45 -23.20
C THR A 624 -18.45 -16.08 -22.22
N GLN A 625 -18.21 -15.95 -20.92
CA GLN A 625 -18.97 -16.65 -19.88
C GLN A 625 -20.14 -15.84 -19.31
N VAL A 626 -20.06 -14.50 -19.37
CA VAL A 626 -21.09 -13.60 -18.86
C VAL A 626 -22.14 -13.33 -19.94
N SER A 627 -23.40 -13.32 -19.53
CA SER A 627 -24.55 -13.03 -20.38
C SER A 627 -25.69 -12.42 -19.55
N PRO A 628 -26.73 -11.83 -20.16
CA PRO A 628 -27.87 -11.27 -19.43
C PRO A 628 -28.46 -12.23 -18.37
N GLY A 629 -28.55 -11.74 -17.13
CA GLY A 629 -29.00 -12.49 -15.95
C GLY A 629 -27.90 -13.29 -15.23
N SER A 630 -26.62 -13.13 -15.60
CA SER A 630 -25.49 -13.69 -14.84
C SER A 630 -25.22 -12.84 -13.60
N LEU A 631 -25.07 -13.48 -12.44
CA LEU A 631 -24.51 -12.85 -11.25
C LEU A 631 -22.99 -13.02 -11.29
N VAL A 632 -22.24 -11.91 -11.31
CA VAL A 632 -20.79 -11.92 -11.40
C VAL A 632 -20.18 -11.39 -10.10
N LEU A 633 -19.51 -12.25 -9.34
CA LEU A 633 -18.88 -11.93 -8.07
C LEU A 633 -17.39 -11.71 -8.29
N VAL A 634 -16.91 -10.48 -8.06
CA VAL A 634 -15.53 -10.08 -8.40
C VAL A 634 -14.71 -9.80 -7.15
N ALA A 635 -13.61 -10.54 -6.99
CA ALA A 635 -12.59 -10.39 -5.95
C ALA A 635 -11.20 -10.13 -6.55
N GLY A 636 -11.11 -9.14 -7.46
CA GLY A 636 -9.90 -8.82 -8.23
C GLY A 636 -9.10 -7.61 -7.77
N GLY A 637 -9.30 -7.13 -6.54
CA GLY A 637 -8.61 -5.94 -6.02
C GLY A 637 -8.87 -4.69 -6.88
N SER A 638 -7.79 -4.00 -7.27
CA SER A 638 -7.87 -2.79 -8.09
C SER A 638 -8.29 -3.09 -9.53
N ILE A 639 -7.67 -4.07 -10.21
CA ILE A 639 -8.05 -4.50 -11.57
C ILE A 639 -9.47 -5.08 -11.61
N GLY A 640 -9.96 -5.61 -10.49
CA GLY A 640 -11.35 -6.08 -10.36
C GLY A 640 -12.41 -5.08 -10.80
N LYS A 641 -12.12 -3.77 -10.80
CA LYS A 641 -13.10 -2.77 -11.24
C LYS A 641 -13.34 -2.86 -12.74
N ILE A 642 -12.26 -3.11 -13.49
CA ILE A 642 -12.30 -3.35 -14.94
C ILE A 642 -13.15 -4.60 -15.22
N PHE A 643 -12.96 -5.66 -14.43
CA PHE A 643 -13.78 -6.88 -14.54
C PHE A 643 -15.26 -6.64 -14.26
N CYS A 644 -15.61 -5.79 -13.27
CA CYS A 644 -16.99 -5.39 -13.05
C CYS A 644 -17.58 -4.61 -14.25
N GLY A 645 -16.80 -3.69 -14.84
CA GLY A 645 -17.20 -2.94 -16.03
C GLY A 645 -17.46 -3.85 -17.23
N GLU A 646 -16.52 -4.75 -17.52
CA GLU A 646 -16.63 -5.71 -18.62
C GLU A 646 -17.81 -6.67 -18.42
N ALA A 647 -18.00 -7.18 -17.21
CA ALA A 647 -19.14 -8.04 -16.89
C ALA A 647 -20.48 -7.32 -17.10
N ARG A 648 -20.57 -6.02 -16.77
CA ARG A 648 -21.73 -5.20 -17.07
C ARG A 648 -21.92 -5.01 -18.58
N HIS A 649 -20.87 -4.75 -19.35
CA HIS A 649 -20.97 -4.64 -20.81
C HIS A 649 -21.44 -5.93 -21.48
N ALA A 650 -21.04 -7.09 -20.94
CA ALA A 650 -21.55 -8.41 -21.33
C ALA A 650 -23.00 -8.69 -20.87
N GLY A 651 -23.64 -7.74 -20.19
CA GLY A 651 -25.03 -7.80 -19.73
C GLY A 651 -25.24 -8.43 -18.35
N GLY A 652 -24.16 -8.72 -17.63
CA GLY A 652 -24.21 -9.27 -16.28
C GLY A 652 -24.57 -8.24 -15.21
N VAL A 653 -24.85 -8.76 -14.02
CA VAL A 653 -24.96 -8.00 -12.76
C VAL A 653 -23.69 -8.26 -11.97
N ALA A 654 -22.77 -7.30 -11.97
CA ALA A 654 -21.44 -7.44 -11.39
C ALA A 654 -21.33 -6.80 -10.00
N LEU A 655 -20.85 -7.55 -9.02
CA LEU A 655 -20.66 -7.10 -7.64
C LEU A 655 -19.19 -7.22 -7.25
N ASP A 656 -18.57 -6.10 -6.89
CA ASP A 656 -17.26 -6.11 -6.24
C ASP A 656 -17.40 -6.61 -4.80
N VAL A 657 -17.13 -7.90 -4.57
CA VAL A 657 -17.19 -8.53 -3.25
C VAL A 657 -15.88 -8.41 -2.48
N GLY A 658 -14.77 -8.11 -3.17
CA GLY A 658 -13.45 -7.94 -2.58
C GLY A 658 -13.07 -9.05 -1.61
N ALA A 659 -12.65 -8.66 -0.41
CA ALA A 659 -12.17 -9.59 0.61
C ALA A 659 -13.27 -10.48 1.22
N MET A 660 -14.56 -10.28 0.90
CA MET A 660 -15.61 -11.22 1.34
C MET A 660 -15.40 -12.61 0.77
N ALA A 661 -14.82 -12.73 -0.42
CA ALA A 661 -14.49 -14.04 -0.99
C ALA A 661 -13.54 -14.83 -0.08
N ASP A 662 -12.56 -14.17 0.53
CA ASP A 662 -11.63 -14.80 1.48
C ASP A 662 -12.39 -15.23 2.75
N TYR A 663 -13.30 -14.39 3.25
CA TYR A 663 -14.08 -14.67 4.45
C TYR A 663 -15.06 -15.83 4.28
N TRP A 664 -15.58 -16.07 3.08
CA TRP A 664 -16.42 -17.25 2.80
C TRP A 664 -15.70 -18.57 3.09
N LEU A 665 -14.36 -18.56 3.04
CA LEU A 665 -13.49 -19.71 3.34
C LEU A 665 -12.93 -19.71 4.75
N GLY A 666 -13.36 -18.78 5.61
CA GLY A 666 -12.78 -18.58 6.93
C GLY A 666 -11.37 -17.97 6.91
N ALA A 667 -10.87 -17.56 5.74
CA ALA A 667 -9.57 -16.92 5.63
C ALA A 667 -9.65 -15.46 6.09
N LYS A 668 -8.82 -15.10 7.08
CA LYS A 668 -8.75 -13.75 7.64
C LYS A 668 -7.59 -12.98 7.03
N THR A 669 -7.73 -12.57 5.77
CA THR A 669 -6.67 -11.88 5.00
C THR A 669 -6.54 -10.39 5.33
N ARG A 670 -7.50 -9.82 6.06
CA ARG A 670 -7.52 -8.42 6.48
C ARG A 670 -7.32 -8.28 7.99
N SER A 671 -6.99 -7.06 8.42
CA SER A 671 -6.63 -6.79 9.80
C SER A 671 -7.77 -7.11 10.76
N ILE A 672 -7.47 -7.28 12.06
CA ILE A 672 -8.49 -7.44 13.11
C ILE A 672 -9.52 -6.29 13.10
N ALA A 673 -9.15 -5.07 12.65
CA ALA A 673 -10.08 -3.95 12.45
C ALA A 673 -11.10 -4.18 11.33
N ASP A 674 -10.82 -5.08 10.42
CA ASP A 674 -11.63 -5.32 9.22
C ASP A 674 -12.51 -6.56 9.32
N MET A 675 -12.36 -7.37 10.38
CA MET A 675 -13.22 -8.52 10.66
C MET A 675 -14.55 -8.07 11.29
N ILE A 676 -15.68 -8.34 10.65
CA ILE A 676 -17.02 -8.19 11.27
C ILE A 676 -17.28 -9.35 12.22
#